data_AF-A0A2U1MPG1-F1
#
_entry.id   AF-A0A2U1MPG1-F1
#
_cell.length_a   1.000
_cell.length_b   1.000
_cell.length_c   1.000
_cell.angle_alpha   90.00
_cell.angle_beta   90.00
_cell.angle_gamma   90.00
#
_symmetry.space_group_name_H-M   'P 1'
#
loop_
_entity.id
_entity.type
_entity.pdbx_description
1 polymer ?
#
loop_
_entity_poly.entity_id
_entity_poly.type
_entity_poly.pdbx_seq_one_letter_code
_entity_poly.pdbx_strand_id
1 'polypeptide(L)'
;MSILVFVILILPNLGFCDLNFSFASFDSNSCDKDGDFLCMGSTISRNGSLILTPRKDEQQANTSDSPFNLVGRVLYKTSVIAWPTSFSTTFTIRIENPDYDVYGDGMAFVIAQDDQPSPSQSFGSYMGILGPPTQRGVLHQLAVELDTYKNEYKSDPDGNHIAIDTVSIQDPVIVKSLESTGIDLKSGKDITVQIRYDGWKKLLQISVAYTGEPLIDFIKQRIIMKKTVPKQVYIGFTGATGLAQESHHVINWNFTSSDLPEKSLKTATGLGKKEILLEIIIPVLGVLLILLVGILPFGVRAYIQKKERKEKHNEIENLSRNAAHAPKVFKYSTLSKATKNFSKTNLIGTGGFGSVYKGKLSDPPITIAVKKVSATSTQGEKEYLAEICTIGRLKHKNLLQLEGWCHDRDQLLLVYEYMPNGSLDKYIGNTSLDWETRYKILIGLASVLVYLHEECGSPVVHRDVKPNNVMLDSDFNAHLGDFGLARLIQHDTSVTTMVAGTIGYLAPEVTYTGRATPESDVYSFGMVVLEVVCGKRSRGIMDENSLVNNVWELYEKGQLLRCVDKNLEGKFNVNQVRRVLMVGLACLHPGSSLRPAMRKVAQVFLNPDEPLMSMPTSRPLVVTLSFSSSATNSTRGATSTISLQSLPDERVITRNPSCSVKYGLQIRIRSGGHDYEGLSYASLDDTPFIVLDLNQLRSVTVDSEAKTAWVESGATLGELSYWVSQKSKVLGFPTGECTSVGVGGQLSGGGYGTMARKYGLSSDNVIDALIIDVHGRILDRKSMGEDLFWAIRGGGGSTFGLVLSWKINLVYVPPVVTVFTISKRLDKSTTPLVNKWQHVAHDITQNLFINLIITPVQVPGQAENRTMVGTFNSLFMGTAKELIKVVNDQFPELGLQEKDCVEMSWIESVVYYSVYLRGQSINALIERRPWPKNYYKFKSDYVQEPIPESVLNDIIKWCLEENVILAMEPHGGRMSEIDETTIPYPHRKGNLYIIQYVMRWNDAGANVTEKNVASIRRVHEKMTPFVSKNPREAYVNFRDLDLGTNGKSCSINYVRAKKWGKKYFKGNFKRLAMVKGLVDPTNFFCNEQSIPPLVFST
;
A
#
# COMPACT_ATOMS: atom_id res chain seq x y z
N MET A 1 26.20 3.55 -61.56
CA MET A 1 27.30 2.58 -61.75
C MET A 1 27.95 2.38 -60.39
N SER A 2 27.83 1.15 -59.86
CA SER A 2 28.89 0.33 -59.25
C SER A 2 30.15 1.06 -58.73
N ILE A 3 30.80 0.74 -57.61
CA ILE A 3 30.70 -0.26 -56.52
C ILE A 3 32.01 -0.05 -55.72
N LEU A 4 31.96 -0.28 -54.40
CA LEU A 4 33.04 -0.70 -53.47
C LEU A 4 34.41 0.01 -53.46
N VAL A 5 34.86 0.34 -52.25
CA VAL A 5 35.79 -0.49 -51.43
C VAL A 5 35.46 -0.21 -49.94
N PHE A 6 34.78 -1.14 -49.24
CA PHE A 6 35.30 -2.10 -48.22
C PHE A 6 35.83 -1.46 -46.90
N VAL A 7 35.13 -1.43 -45.73
CA VAL A 7 34.67 -2.49 -44.76
C VAL A 7 35.74 -2.66 -43.63
N ILE A 8 35.45 -2.58 -42.31
CA ILE A 8 35.10 -3.71 -41.38
C ILE A 8 34.96 -3.26 -39.89
N LEU A 9 33.85 -3.70 -39.25
CA LEU A 9 33.57 -4.12 -37.83
C LEU A 9 33.83 -3.13 -36.65
N ILE A 10 33.01 -3.00 -35.59
CA ILE A 10 32.27 -3.97 -34.76
C ILE A 10 30.99 -3.30 -34.15
N LEU A 11 29.84 -3.96 -34.23
CA LEU A 11 28.64 -3.73 -33.39
C LEU A 11 28.29 -5.05 -32.68
N PRO A 12 28.12 -5.11 -31.35
CA PRO A 12 27.51 -6.26 -30.71
C PRO A 12 25.97 -6.12 -30.65
N ASN A 13 25.31 -7.09 -31.28
CA ASN A 13 23.97 -7.65 -31.05
C ASN A 13 23.05 -6.98 -29.99
N LEU A 14 21.97 -6.35 -30.45
CA LEU A 14 20.68 -6.30 -29.73
C LEU A 14 19.88 -7.55 -30.12
N GLY A 15 19.90 -8.57 -29.27
CA GLY A 15 19.04 -9.74 -29.45
C GLY A 15 17.59 -9.39 -29.10
N PHE A 16 16.74 -9.23 -30.12
CA PHE A 16 15.31 -9.47 -29.98
C PHE A 16 15.11 -10.98 -29.92
N CYS A 17 14.43 -11.51 -28.91
CA CYS A 17 14.06 -12.92 -28.88
C CYS A 17 12.80 -13.12 -29.71
N ASP A 18 12.94 -13.16 -31.04
CA ASP A 18 11.93 -13.81 -31.87
C ASP A 18 12.05 -15.32 -31.65
N LEU A 19 10.98 -15.98 -31.21
CA LEU A 19 10.92 -17.44 -31.18
C LEU A 19 10.42 -17.91 -32.54
N ASN A 20 11.28 -18.62 -33.26
CA ASN A 20 10.93 -19.28 -34.51
C ASN A 20 11.44 -20.72 -34.46
N PHE A 21 10.55 -21.67 -34.69
CA PHE A 21 10.92 -23.04 -34.96
C PHE A 21 10.10 -23.58 -36.13
N SER A 22 10.69 -24.50 -36.86
CA SER A 22 10.04 -25.18 -37.97
C SER A 22 10.50 -26.62 -38.03
N PHE A 23 9.56 -27.54 -37.87
CA PHE A 23 9.76 -28.98 -37.97
C PHE A 23 9.07 -29.46 -39.24
N ALA A 24 9.85 -29.88 -40.23
CA ALA A 24 9.33 -30.40 -41.50
C ALA A 24 8.80 -31.85 -41.38
N SER A 25 9.27 -32.58 -40.37
CA SER A 25 8.87 -33.94 -40.01
C SER A 25 9.30 -34.24 -38.57
N PHE A 26 8.78 -35.31 -37.97
CA PHE A 26 9.12 -35.76 -36.61
C PHE A 26 9.76 -37.15 -36.62
N ASP A 27 10.90 -37.30 -35.96
CA ASP A 27 11.64 -38.57 -35.87
C ASP A 27 11.31 -39.33 -34.58
N SER A 28 11.83 -40.56 -34.44
CA SER A 28 11.58 -41.39 -33.25
C SER A 28 12.05 -40.75 -31.94
N ASN A 29 13.01 -39.81 -32.01
CA ASN A 29 13.64 -39.20 -30.84
C ASN A 29 12.95 -37.90 -30.43
N SER A 30 11.98 -37.41 -31.21
CA SER A 30 11.26 -36.16 -30.95
C SER A 30 10.54 -36.15 -29.59
N CYS A 31 10.18 -37.33 -29.06
CA CYS A 31 9.58 -37.53 -27.75
C CYS A 31 10.55 -38.02 -26.66
N ASP A 32 11.84 -38.15 -26.96
CA ASP A 32 12.84 -38.60 -25.98
C ASP A 32 13.14 -37.52 -24.93
N LYS A 33 13.82 -37.90 -23.84
CA LYS A 33 14.23 -36.95 -22.78
C LYS A 33 15.03 -35.75 -23.30
N ASP A 34 15.79 -35.95 -24.37
CA ASP A 34 16.60 -34.92 -25.03
C ASP A 34 15.89 -34.27 -26.23
N GLY A 35 14.68 -34.71 -26.57
CA GLY A 35 13.86 -34.14 -27.63
C GLY A 35 13.26 -32.77 -27.30
N ASP A 36 12.76 -32.09 -28.34
CA ASP A 36 12.16 -30.76 -28.29
C ASP A 36 10.72 -30.75 -27.74
N PHE A 37 10.09 -31.92 -27.60
CA PHE A 37 8.71 -32.05 -27.19
C PHE A 37 8.52 -32.83 -25.89
N LEU A 38 7.56 -32.38 -25.10
CA LEU A 38 7.02 -33.08 -23.95
C LEU A 38 5.83 -33.93 -24.42
N CYS A 39 6.09 -35.17 -24.82
CA CYS A 39 5.06 -36.12 -25.21
C CYS A 39 4.49 -36.84 -23.99
N MET A 40 3.16 -36.87 -23.86
CA MET A 40 2.43 -37.35 -22.69
C MET A 40 1.19 -38.14 -23.12
N GLY A 41 0.70 -39.01 -22.24
CA GLY A 41 -0.44 -39.86 -22.54
C GLY A 41 -0.10 -40.90 -23.61
N SER A 42 -0.98 -41.10 -24.59
CA SER A 42 -0.79 -42.06 -25.69
C SER A 42 0.11 -41.57 -26.81
N THR A 43 0.70 -40.38 -26.71
CA THR A 43 1.46 -39.77 -27.80
C THR A 43 2.75 -40.52 -28.11
N ILE A 44 2.96 -40.84 -29.38
CA ILE A 44 4.20 -41.43 -29.91
C ILE A 44 4.74 -40.58 -31.08
N SER A 45 6.03 -40.67 -31.35
CA SER A 45 6.63 -40.11 -32.57
C SER A 45 7.13 -41.24 -33.47
N ARG A 46 6.58 -41.35 -34.68
CA ARG A 46 6.91 -42.43 -35.61
C ARG A 46 6.59 -42.03 -37.05
N ASN A 47 7.35 -42.58 -38.00
CA ASN A 47 7.11 -42.44 -39.44
C ASN A 47 7.01 -40.99 -39.93
N GLY A 48 7.80 -40.06 -39.35
CA GLY A 48 7.78 -38.66 -39.78
C GLY A 48 6.69 -37.81 -39.12
N SER A 49 5.89 -38.36 -38.20
CA SER A 49 4.75 -37.68 -37.58
C SER A 49 4.69 -37.85 -36.05
N LEU A 50 4.12 -36.87 -35.35
CA LEU A 50 3.65 -37.02 -33.97
C LEU A 50 2.23 -37.59 -34.01
N ILE A 51 2.02 -38.75 -33.39
CA ILE A 51 0.74 -39.46 -33.37
C ILE A 51 0.16 -39.35 -31.96
N LEU A 52 -0.92 -38.59 -31.78
CA LEU A 52 -1.47 -38.30 -30.45
C LEU A 52 -2.26 -39.51 -29.89
N THR A 53 -3.04 -40.17 -30.73
CA THR A 53 -3.90 -41.32 -30.38
C THR A 53 -3.63 -42.50 -31.34
N PRO A 54 -2.50 -43.22 -31.19
CA PRO A 54 -2.10 -44.25 -32.13
C PRO A 54 -3.05 -45.45 -32.12
N ARG A 55 -3.33 -46.00 -33.31
CA ARG A 55 -4.12 -47.23 -33.49
C ARG A 55 -3.34 -48.47 -33.05
N LYS A 56 -4.02 -49.61 -32.90
CA LYS A 56 -3.39 -50.86 -32.41
C LYS A 56 -2.21 -51.34 -33.27
N ASP A 57 -2.28 -51.15 -34.58
CA ASP A 57 -1.23 -51.48 -35.55
C ASP A 57 -0.04 -50.50 -35.50
N GLU A 58 -0.25 -49.30 -34.96
CA GLU A 58 0.76 -48.24 -34.80
C GLU A 58 1.48 -48.31 -33.44
N GLN A 59 0.83 -48.91 -32.43
CA GLN A 59 1.36 -49.18 -31.10
C GLN A 59 2.47 -50.27 -31.12
N GLN A 60 3.40 -50.24 -30.16
CA GLN A 60 4.45 -51.26 -30.04
C GLN A 60 3.87 -52.61 -29.56
N ALA A 61 4.41 -53.73 -30.06
CA ALA A 61 3.87 -55.08 -29.93
C ALA A 61 3.68 -55.66 -28.49
N ASN A 62 3.90 -54.89 -27.43
CA ASN A 62 3.87 -55.35 -26.03
C ASN A 62 3.01 -54.50 -25.07
N THR A 63 2.17 -53.58 -25.53
CA THR A 63 1.29 -52.78 -24.65
C THR A 63 -0.10 -53.40 -24.52
N SER A 64 -0.49 -53.79 -23.30
CA SER A 64 -1.81 -54.36 -22.96
C SER A 64 -2.92 -53.31 -22.85
N ASP A 65 -2.75 -52.14 -23.46
CA ASP A 65 -3.65 -51.00 -23.26
C ASP A 65 -4.92 -51.11 -24.13
N SER A 66 -6.03 -50.67 -23.54
CA SER A 66 -7.32 -50.57 -24.23
C SER A 66 -7.20 -49.62 -25.43
N PRO A 67 -7.70 -49.99 -26.63
CA PRO A 67 -7.66 -49.12 -27.81
C PRO A 67 -8.70 -48.00 -27.77
N PHE A 68 -9.49 -47.93 -26.70
CA PHE A 68 -10.56 -46.96 -26.49
C PHE A 68 -10.16 -45.98 -25.40
N ASN A 69 -10.72 -44.77 -25.44
CA ASN A 69 -10.48 -43.70 -24.47
C ASN A 69 -9.02 -43.21 -24.43
N LEU A 70 -8.35 -43.15 -25.59
CA LEU A 70 -6.97 -42.66 -25.68
C LEU A 70 -6.93 -41.15 -25.52
N VAL A 71 -5.88 -40.65 -24.88
CA VAL A 71 -5.61 -39.21 -24.74
C VAL A 71 -4.13 -38.98 -24.96
N GLY A 72 -3.80 -38.19 -25.97
CA GLY A 72 -2.46 -37.72 -26.26
C GLY A 72 -2.31 -36.23 -25.98
N ARG A 73 -1.14 -35.83 -25.45
CA ARG A 73 -0.75 -34.43 -25.33
C ARG A 73 0.72 -34.27 -25.66
N VAL A 74 1.02 -33.32 -26.53
CA VAL A 74 2.39 -32.94 -26.87
C VAL A 74 2.55 -31.44 -26.71
N LEU A 75 3.58 -31.01 -25.99
CA LEU A 75 3.90 -29.59 -25.82
C LEU A 75 5.33 -29.31 -26.28
N TYR A 76 5.55 -28.16 -26.89
CA TYR A 76 6.90 -27.65 -27.11
C TYR A 76 7.55 -27.40 -25.74
N LYS A 77 8.73 -27.96 -25.50
CA LYS A 77 9.38 -28.01 -24.19
C LYS A 77 9.73 -26.64 -23.61
N THR A 78 9.88 -25.64 -24.46
CA THR A 78 10.16 -24.26 -24.06
C THR A 78 8.88 -23.43 -24.01
N SER A 79 8.61 -22.81 -22.85
CA SER A 79 7.48 -21.88 -22.70
C SER A 79 7.64 -20.63 -23.58
N VAL A 80 6.52 -20.10 -24.09
CA VAL A 80 6.45 -18.93 -24.98
C VAL A 80 5.68 -17.78 -24.34
N ILE A 81 5.86 -16.56 -24.84
CA ILE A 81 5.11 -15.37 -24.38
C ILE A 81 3.82 -15.23 -25.19
N ALA A 82 2.67 -15.27 -24.51
CA ALA A 82 1.35 -15.17 -25.15
C ALA A 82 0.88 -13.72 -25.41
N TRP A 83 1.38 -12.75 -24.62
CA TRP A 83 1.06 -11.34 -24.78
C TRP A 83 2.07 -10.41 -24.06
N PRO A 84 2.36 -9.21 -24.60
CA PRO A 84 1.90 -8.68 -25.88
C PRO A 84 2.74 -9.23 -27.04
N THR A 85 2.18 -10.15 -27.84
CA THR A 85 2.87 -10.79 -28.95
C THR A 85 1.91 -10.90 -30.14
N SER A 86 2.47 -10.91 -31.35
CA SER A 86 1.80 -11.47 -32.51
C SER A 86 2.45 -12.81 -32.81
N PHE A 87 1.66 -13.80 -33.21
CA PHE A 87 2.22 -15.10 -33.60
C PHE A 87 1.52 -15.65 -34.83
N SER A 88 2.21 -16.53 -35.53
CA SER A 88 1.68 -17.32 -36.63
C SER A 88 2.17 -18.75 -36.47
N THR A 89 1.23 -19.69 -36.43
CA THR A 89 1.51 -21.12 -36.41
C THR A 89 0.87 -21.77 -37.64
N THR A 90 1.60 -22.66 -38.30
CA THR A 90 1.12 -23.43 -39.44
C THR A 90 1.53 -24.87 -39.24
N PHE A 91 0.59 -25.80 -39.37
CA PHE A 91 0.87 -27.22 -39.20
C PHE A 91 -0.01 -28.02 -40.16
N THR A 92 0.49 -29.18 -40.55
CA THR A 92 -0.27 -30.15 -41.36
C THR A 92 -0.69 -31.30 -40.47
N ILE A 93 -1.98 -31.63 -40.50
CA ILE A 93 -2.56 -32.78 -39.80
C ILE A 93 -3.09 -33.82 -40.79
N ARG A 94 -3.20 -35.05 -40.31
CA ARG A 94 -3.97 -36.11 -40.94
C ARG A 94 -4.75 -36.83 -39.85
N ILE A 95 -6.05 -36.96 -40.05
CA ILE A 95 -6.93 -37.75 -39.18
C ILE A 95 -7.46 -38.90 -40.02
N GLU A 96 -7.22 -40.14 -39.57
CA GLU A 96 -7.60 -41.32 -40.32
C GLU A 96 -8.17 -42.43 -39.44
N ASN A 97 -9.15 -43.13 -39.99
CA ASN A 97 -9.64 -44.41 -39.48
C ASN A 97 -9.96 -45.32 -40.67
N PRO A 98 -8.95 -46.02 -41.25
CA PRO A 98 -9.13 -46.78 -42.48
C PRO A 98 -10.00 -48.03 -42.32
N ASP A 99 -10.26 -48.49 -41.09
CA ASP A 99 -10.95 -49.75 -40.82
C ASP A 99 -12.46 -49.58 -40.55
N TYR A 100 -12.95 -48.35 -40.25
CA TYR A 100 -14.35 -48.11 -39.89
C TYR A 100 -14.83 -46.70 -40.31
N ASP A 101 -16.12 -46.58 -40.67
CA ASP A 101 -16.79 -45.29 -40.94
C ASP A 101 -17.15 -44.50 -39.67
N VAL A 102 -16.64 -44.89 -38.50
CA VAL A 102 -16.94 -44.26 -37.21
C VAL A 102 -15.67 -43.60 -36.67
N TYR A 103 -15.69 -42.28 -36.58
CA TYR A 103 -14.55 -41.46 -36.13
C TYR A 103 -14.64 -41.16 -34.64
N GLY A 104 -13.51 -40.83 -34.04
CA GLY A 104 -13.42 -40.37 -32.64
C GLY A 104 -13.69 -38.88 -32.54
N ASP A 105 -13.45 -38.31 -31.35
CA ASP A 105 -13.84 -36.96 -30.96
C ASP A 105 -12.95 -35.83 -31.50
N GLY A 106 -11.74 -36.12 -31.99
CA GLY A 106 -10.87 -35.16 -32.67
C GLY A 106 -9.62 -34.70 -31.90
N MET A 107 -9.06 -33.57 -32.36
CA MET A 107 -7.83 -32.98 -31.80
C MET A 107 -7.89 -31.46 -31.66
N ALA A 108 -6.93 -30.88 -30.94
CA ALA A 108 -6.82 -29.43 -30.79
C ALA A 108 -5.38 -28.92 -30.78
N PHE A 109 -5.19 -27.71 -31.31
CA PHE A 109 -4.00 -26.91 -31.02
C PHE A 109 -4.23 -26.12 -29.72
N VAL A 110 -3.32 -26.24 -28.76
CA VAL A 110 -3.47 -25.66 -27.43
C VAL A 110 -2.40 -24.61 -27.12
N ILE A 111 -2.84 -23.53 -26.48
CA ILE A 111 -2.04 -22.58 -25.72
C ILE A 111 -2.30 -22.86 -24.24
N ALA A 112 -1.49 -23.74 -23.68
CA ALA A 112 -1.64 -24.30 -22.34
C ALA A 112 -1.00 -23.40 -21.27
N GLN A 113 -1.63 -23.36 -20.10
CA GLN A 113 -1.18 -22.55 -18.97
C GLN A 113 0.03 -23.16 -18.22
N ASP A 114 0.26 -24.46 -18.42
CA ASP A 114 1.24 -25.29 -17.73
C ASP A 114 1.76 -26.41 -18.64
N ASP A 115 2.82 -27.08 -18.19
CA ASP A 115 3.47 -28.23 -18.82
C ASP A 115 2.99 -29.57 -18.26
N GLN A 116 1.81 -29.61 -17.63
CA GLN A 116 1.30 -30.82 -16.98
C GLN A 116 0.59 -31.75 -17.97
N PRO A 117 0.47 -33.06 -17.66
CA PRO A 117 -0.35 -33.99 -18.44
C PRO A 117 -1.81 -33.56 -18.56
N SER A 118 -2.53 -34.08 -19.57
CA SER A 118 -3.97 -33.88 -19.68
C SER A 118 -4.72 -34.33 -18.42
N PRO A 119 -5.85 -33.69 -18.07
CA PRO A 119 -6.64 -34.06 -16.89
C PRO A 119 -7.05 -35.54 -16.90
N SER A 120 -7.17 -36.15 -15.72
CA SER A 120 -7.69 -37.52 -15.62
C SER A 120 -9.10 -37.61 -16.21
N GLN A 121 -9.35 -38.64 -17.01
CA GLN A 121 -10.64 -38.87 -17.70
C GLN A 121 -11.00 -37.79 -18.73
N SER A 122 -10.01 -37.15 -19.36
CA SER A 122 -10.19 -36.18 -20.45
C SER A 122 -10.37 -36.82 -21.83
N PHE A 123 -10.84 -38.07 -21.88
CA PHE A 123 -11.11 -38.80 -23.14
C PHE A 123 -12.45 -38.41 -23.74
N GLY A 124 -12.71 -38.78 -24.99
CA GLY A 124 -13.90 -38.38 -25.72
C GLY A 124 -14.02 -36.86 -25.90
N SER A 125 -15.26 -36.34 -25.85
CA SER A 125 -15.63 -34.91 -25.95
C SER A 125 -14.90 -33.90 -25.03
N TYR A 126 -14.03 -34.38 -24.14
CA TYR A 126 -13.17 -33.53 -23.33
C TYR A 126 -11.81 -33.21 -24.01
N MET A 127 -11.51 -33.84 -25.15
CA MET A 127 -10.46 -33.48 -26.12
C MET A 127 -9.03 -33.43 -25.57
N GLY A 128 -8.78 -34.04 -24.41
CA GLY A 128 -7.51 -33.92 -23.70
C GLY A 128 -7.27 -32.54 -23.08
N ILE A 129 -8.26 -31.64 -23.11
CA ILE A 129 -8.19 -30.24 -22.64
C ILE A 129 -8.84 -30.11 -21.25
N LEU A 130 -9.99 -30.76 -21.04
CA LEU A 130 -10.78 -30.71 -19.79
C LEU A 130 -10.96 -32.10 -19.17
N GLY A 131 -11.35 -32.17 -17.91
CA GLY A 131 -11.80 -33.42 -17.27
C GLY A 131 -13.06 -33.22 -16.42
N PRO A 132 -13.69 -34.30 -15.92
CA PRO A 132 -14.93 -34.24 -15.12
C PRO A 132 -14.88 -33.31 -13.88
N PRO A 133 -13.77 -33.20 -13.11
CA PRO A 133 -13.68 -32.29 -11.96
C PRO A 133 -13.59 -30.80 -12.34
N THR A 134 -13.23 -30.51 -13.59
CA THR A 134 -12.94 -29.14 -14.08
C THR A 134 -14.10 -28.49 -14.81
N GLN A 135 -15.28 -29.12 -14.88
CA GLN A 135 -16.47 -28.57 -15.56
C GLN A 135 -16.93 -27.18 -15.08
N ARG A 136 -16.42 -26.67 -13.94
CA ARG A 136 -16.73 -25.32 -13.41
C ARG A 136 -15.53 -24.55 -12.85
N GLY A 137 -14.30 -25.00 -13.14
CA GLY A 137 -13.07 -24.27 -12.78
C GLY A 137 -12.59 -23.42 -13.97
N VAL A 138 -12.15 -22.18 -13.73
CA VAL A 138 -11.62 -21.32 -14.79
C VAL A 138 -10.25 -21.84 -15.23
N LEU A 139 -10.17 -22.57 -16.34
CA LEU A 139 -8.91 -22.79 -17.03
C LEU A 139 -8.46 -21.49 -17.70
N HIS A 140 -7.16 -21.19 -17.65
CA HIS A 140 -6.56 -20.07 -18.36
C HIS A 140 -5.83 -20.56 -19.62
N GLN A 141 -6.56 -21.26 -20.50
CA GLN A 141 -6.02 -21.86 -21.73
C GLN A 141 -6.83 -21.38 -22.95
N LEU A 142 -6.26 -21.53 -24.15
CA LEU A 142 -6.97 -21.36 -25.42
C LEU A 142 -6.73 -22.60 -26.27
N ALA A 143 -7.80 -23.19 -26.80
CA ALA A 143 -7.71 -24.29 -27.73
C ALA A 143 -8.38 -23.92 -29.05
N VAL A 144 -7.80 -24.39 -30.16
CA VAL A 144 -8.45 -24.43 -31.47
C VAL A 144 -8.76 -25.88 -31.77
N GLU A 145 -10.04 -26.21 -31.63
CA GLU A 145 -10.60 -27.54 -31.77
C GLU A 145 -10.85 -27.88 -33.24
N LEU A 146 -10.51 -29.12 -33.61
CA LEU A 146 -10.71 -29.76 -34.91
C LEU A 146 -11.53 -31.02 -34.62
N ASP A 147 -12.85 -30.88 -34.69
CA ASP A 147 -13.82 -31.86 -34.22
C ASP A 147 -14.28 -32.79 -35.36
N THR A 148 -14.20 -34.09 -35.10
CA THR A 148 -14.57 -35.18 -36.02
C THR A 148 -15.80 -35.96 -35.56
N TYR A 149 -16.40 -35.62 -34.42
CA TYR A 149 -17.53 -36.33 -33.83
C TYR A 149 -18.64 -35.40 -33.33
N LYS A 150 -19.83 -35.59 -33.89
CA LYS A 150 -21.01 -34.88 -33.40
C LYS A 150 -21.43 -35.38 -32.01
N ASN A 151 -21.18 -34.60 -30.98
CA ASN A 151 -21.72 -34.76 -29.65
C ASN A 151 -23.20 -34.30 -29.56
N GLU A 152 -23.91 -34.71 -28.51
CA GLU A 152 -25.32 -34.31 -28.27
C GLU A 152 -25.47 -32.87 -27.75
N TYR A 153 -24.40 -32.06 -27.76
CA TYR A 153 -24.44 -30.67 -27.33
C TYR A 153 -25.18 -29.81 -28.35
N LYS A 154 -25.94 -28.82 -27.87
CA LYS A 154 -26.68 -27.90 -28.75
C LYS A 154 -25.77 -27.00 -29.60
N SER A 155 -24.56 -26.76 -29.11
CA SER A 155 -23.52 -25.93 -29.74
C SER A 155 -22.76 -26.65 -30.84
N ASP A 156 -22.76 -27.99 -30.84
CA ASP A 156 -22.08 -28.81 -31.83
C ASP A 156 -22.94 -28.95 -33.10
N PRO A 157 -22.50 -28.36 -34.23
CA PRO A 157 -23.28 -28.38 -35.46
C PRO A 157 -23.25 -29.76 -36.14
N ASP A 158 -22.10 -30.42 -36.17
CA ASP A 158 -21.78 -31.61 -36.95
C ASP A 158 -20.39 -32.17 -36.55
N GLY A 159 -20.06 -33.40 -36.99
CA GLY A 159 -18.74 -33.98 -36.73
C GLY A 159 -17.69 -33.60 -37.79
N ASN A 160 -17.67 -32.34 -38.24
CA ASN A 160 -16.64 -31.79 -39.14
C ASN A 160 -16.58 -30.27 -39.00
N HIS A 161 -16.11 -29.79 -37.85
CA HIS A 161 -16.11 -28.37 -37.54
C HIS A 161 -14.82 -27.88 -36.86
N ILE A 162 -14.64 -26.55 -36.83
CA ILE A 162 -13.57 -25.90 -36.05
C ILE A 162 -14.19 -24.99 -35.00
N ALA A 163 -13.73 -25.10 -33.76
CA ALA A 163 -14.13 -24.24 -32.65
C ALA A 163 -12.94 -23.57 -31.95
N ILE A 164 -13.23 -22.53 -31.16
CA ILE A 164 -12.26 -21.86 -30.28
C ILE A 164 -12.75 -21.92 -28.85
N ASP A 165 -12.03 -22.67 -28.02
CA ASP A 165 -12.39 -22.91 -26.63
C ASP A 165 -11.45 -22.15 -25.70
N THR A 166 -12.02 -21.66 -24.59
CA THR A 166 -11.25 -20.90 -23.59
C THR A 166 -11.61 -21.28 -22.17
N VAL A 167 -12.91 -21.43 -21.89
CA VAL A 167 -13.43 -21.74 -20.55
C VAL A 167 -14.33 -22.97 -20.53
N SER A 168 -14.91 -23.35 -21.67
CA SER A 168 -15.84 -24.46 -21.84
C SER A 168 -15.76 -24.96 -23.28
N ILE A 169 -15.73 -26.29 -23.46
CA ILE A 169 -15.88 -26.96 -24.77
C ILE A 169 -17.36 -27.02 -25.18
N GLN A 170 -18.28 -27.01 -24.20
CA GLN A 170 -19.72 -27.00 -24.48
C GLN A 170 -20.22 -25.63 -24.96
N ASP A 171 -19.52 -24.55 -24.61
CA ASP A 171 -19.86 -23.17 -24.99
C ASP A 171 -18.64 -22.49 -25.63
N PRO A 172 -18.24 -22.89 -26.85
CA PRO A 172 -17.09 -22.33 -27.52
C PRO A 172 -17.29 -20.84 -27.81
N VAL A 173 -16.19 -20.09 -27.88
CA VAL A 173 -16.21 -18.66 -28.24
C VAL A 173 -16.77 -18.48 -29.65
N ILE A 174 -16.46 -19.41 -30.55
CA ILE A 174 -17.04 -19.53 -31.89
C ILE A 174 -16.89 -20.97 -32.34
N VAL A 175 -17.89 -21.46 -33.07
CA VAL A 175 -17.90 -22.78 -33.72
C VAL A 175 -18.44 -22.61 -35.13
N LYS A 176 -17.82 -23.28 -36.11
CA LYS A 176 -18.28 -23.27 -37.50
C LYS A 176 -18.03 -24.62 -38.18
N SER A 177 -19.06 -25.10 -38.86
CA SER A 177 -19.02 -26.26 -39.76
C SER A 177 -18.09 -26.03 -40.97
N LEU A 178 -17.25 -27.01 -41.28
CA LEU A 178 -16.38 -27.00 -42.46
C LEU A 178 -17.10 -27.41 -43.75
N GLU A 179 -18.34 -27.89 -43.69
CA GLU A 179 -19.09 -28.39 -44.87
C GLU A 179 -19.05 -27.42 -46.05
N SER A 180 -19.20 -26.10 -45.78
CA SER A 180 -19.19 -25.05 -46.81
C SER A 180 -17.85 -24.84 -47.52
N THR A 181 -16.76 -25.39 -46.98
CA THR A 181 -15.40 -25.25 -47.53
C THR A 181 -14.99 -26.43 -48.42
N GLY A 182 -15.75 -27.54 -48.39
CA GLY A 182 -15.38 -28.79 -49.06
C GLY A 182 -14.23 -29.56 -48.39
N ILE A 183 -13.79 -29.12 -47.21
CA ILE A 183 -12.78 -29.80 -46.39
C ILE A 183 -13.47 -30.73 -45.42
N ASP A 184 -13.02 -31.96 -45.37
CA ASP A 184 -13.48 -32.98 -44.43
C ASP A 184 -12.28 -33.44 -43.61
N LEU A 185 -12.32 -33.15 -42.31
CA LEU A 185 -11.27 -33.54 -41.36
C LEU A 185 -11.06 -35.05 -41.34
N LYS A 186 -12.09 -35.83 -41.66
CA LYS A 186 -12.10 -37.30 -41.67
C LYS A 186 -11.63 -37.91 -42.98
N SER A 187 -11.23 -37.11 -43.96
CA SER A 187 -10.91 -37.58 -45.31
C SER A 187 -9.65 -38.46 -45.42
N GLY A 188 -8.83 -38.56 -44.37
CA GLY A 188 -7.51 -39.21 -44.41
C GLY A 188 -6.47 -38.46 -45.26
N LYS A 189 -6.81 -37.29 -45.80
CA LYS A 189 -5.89 -36.43 -46.55
C LYS A 189 -5.12 -35.51 -45.62
N ASP A 190 -3.96 -35.05 -46.08
CA ASP A 190 -3.19 -34.03 -45.37
C ASP A 190 -3.91 -32.68 -45.44
N ILE A 191 -4.20 -32.10 -44.28
CA ILE A 191 -4.89 -30.81 -44.12
C ILE A 191 -3.94 -29.83 -43.47
N THR A 192 -3.70 -28.70 -44.12
CA THR A 192 -2.88 -27.62 -43.58
C THR A 192 -3.75 -26.61 -42.88
N VAL A 193 -3.45 -26.34 -41.61
CA VAL A 193 -4.11 -25.34 -40.77
C VAL A 193 -3.13 -24.24 -40.44
N GLN A 194 -3.56 -22.99 -40.60
CA GLN A 194 -2.79 -21.81 -40.22
C GLN A 194 -3.57 -20.95 -39.24
N ILE A 195 -2.96 -20.62 -38.11
CA ILE A 195 -3.52 -19.74 -37.09
C ILE A 195 -2.61 -18.50 -36.96
N ARG A 196 -3.17 -17.32 -37.20
CA ARG A 196 -2.49 -16.02 -37.06
C ARG A 196 -3.15 -15.19 -35.98
N TYR A 197 -2.36 -14.74 -35.01
CA TYR A 197 -2.80 -13.77 -34.00
C TYR A 197 -2.13 -12.41 -34.22
N ASP A 198 -2.93 -11.38 -34.47
CA ASP A 198 -2.49 -9.98 -34.48
C ASP A 198 -2.69 -9.40 -33.07
N GLY A 199 -1.60 -9.27 -32.31
CA GLY A 199 -1.62 -8.74 -30.94
C GLY A 199 -1.98 -7.26 -30.84
N TRP A 200 -1.85 -6.48 -31.93
CA TRP A 200 -2.30 -5.08 -31.98
C TRP A 200 -3.81 -4.99 -32.16
N LYS A 201 -4.36 -5.76 -33.10
CA LYS A 201 -5.81 -5.79 -33.39
C LYS A 201 -6.60 -6.72 -32.47
N LYS A 202 -5.90 -7.57 -31.71
CA LYS A 202 -6.46 -8.61 -30.82
C LYS A 202 -7.30 -9.62 -31.60
N LEU A 203 -6.80 -10.05 -32.76
CA LEU A 203 -7.56 -10.78 -33.75
C LEU A 203 -6.87 -12.11 -34.07
N LEU A 204 -7.57 -13.22 -33.82
CA LEU A 204 -7.16 -14.56 -34.21
C LEU A 204 -7.84 -14.93 -35.53
N GLN A 205 -7.06 -15.35 -36.51
CA GLN A 205 -7.53 -15.81 -37.82
C GLN A 205 -7.09 -17.25 -38.04
N ILE A 206 -8.01 -18.11 -38.44
CA ILE A 206 -7.79 -19.52 -38.74
C ILE A 206 -8.10 -19.72 -40.22
N SER A 207 -7.16 -20.31 -40.94
CA SER A 207 -7.29 -20.67 -42.35
C SER A 207 -6.97 -22.15 -42.53
N VAL A 208 -7.67 -22.81 -43.45
CA VAL A 208 -7.58 -24.27 -43.64
C VAL A 208 -7.67 -24.62 -45.13
N ALA A 209 -6.94 -25.65 -45.55
CA ALA A 209 -7.02 -26.24 -46.89
C ALA A 209 -6.42 -27.66 -46.90
N TYR A 210 -6.76 -28.46 -47.91
CA TYR A 210 -5.95 -29.64 -48.24
C TYR A 210 -4.54 -29.22 -48.64
N THR A 211 -3.54 -30.01 -48.26
CA THR A 211 -2.14 -29.72 -48.58
C THR A 211 -1.94 -29.62 -50.09
N GLY A 212 -1.37 -28.50 -50.55
CA GLY A 212 -1.18 -28.19 -51.97
C GLY A 212 -2.24 -27.25 -52.55
N GLU A 213 -3.39 -27.08 -51.88
CA GLU A 213 -4.44 -26.14 -52.27
C GLU A 213 -4.31 -24.78 -51.55
N PRO A 214 -4.90 -23.70 -52.09
CA PRO A 214 -4.89 -22.39 -51.43
C PRO A 214 -5.66 -22.39 -50.10
N LEU A 215 -5.06 -21.82 -49.05
CA LEU A 215 -5.69 -21.67 -47.74
C LEU A 215 -6.97 -20.83 -47.81
N ILE A 216 -8.06 -21.36 -47.24
CA ILE A 216 -9.35 -20.66 -47.11
C ILE A 216 -9.42 -20.00 -45.73
N ASP A 217 -9.60 -18.68 -45.69
CA ASP A 217 -9.83 -17.94 -44.45
C ASP A 217 -11.20 -18.31 -43.84
N PHE A 218 -11.20 -19.05 -42.73
CA PHE A 218 -12.40 -19.72 -42.21
C PHE A 218 -13.00 -19.02 -40.97
N ILE A 219 -12.18 -18.81 -39.94
CA ILE A 219 -12.58 -18.14 -38.70
C ILE A 219 -11.75 -16.89 -38.49
N LYS A 220 -12.42 -15.81 -38.08
CA LYS A 220 -11.79 -14.55 -37.69
C LYS A 220 -12.46 -14.03 -36.44
N GLN A 221 -11.81 -14.24 -35.29
CA GLN A 221 -12.39 -14.02 -33.98
C GLN A 221 -11.53 -13.05 -33.16
N ARG A 222 -12.19 -12.13 -32.46
CA ARG A 222 -11.49 -11.19 -31.58
C ARG A 222 -11.19 -11.87 -30.24
N ILE A 223 -9.92 -11.99 -29.88
CA ILE A 223 -9.45 -12.64 -28.65
C ILE A 223 -8.49 -11.73 -27.91
N ILE A 224 -8.77 -11.49 -26.63
CA ILE A 224 -7.90 -10.70 -25.75
C ILE A 224 -7.02 -11.68 -24.96
N MET A 225 -5.83 -12.03 -25.48
CA MET A 225 -4.95 -13.05 -24.88
C MET A 225 -4.65 -12.80 -23.39
N LYS A 226 -4.51 -11.53 -22.96
CA LYS A 226 -4.33 -11.12 -21.56
C LYS A 226 -5.45 -11.57 -20.60
N LYS A 227 -6.67 -11.78 -21.11
CA LYS A 227 -7.81 -12.27 -20.33
C LYS A 227 -8.03 -13.77 -20.46
N THR A 228 -7.34 -14.42 -21.41
CA THR A 228 -7.58 -15.81 -21.79
C THR A 228 -6.50 -16.75 -21.23
N VAL A 229 -5.23 -16.39 -21.35
CA VAL A 229 -4.08 -17.21 -20.93
C VAL A 229 -3.06 -16.40 -20.11
N PRO A 230 -2.26 -17.03 -19.23
CA PRO A 230 -1.18 -16.34 -18.52
C PRO A 230 -0.14 -15.79 -19.51
N LYS A 231 0.76 -14.93 -19.04
CA LYS A 231 1.76 -14.31 -19.92
C LYS A 231 2.73 -15.34 -20.52
N GLN A 232 3.08 -16.36 -19.75
CA GLN A 232 3.99 -17.43 -20.13
C GLN A 232 3.18 -18.72 -20.24
N VAL A 233 3.24 -19.36 -21.41
CA VAL A 233 2.38 -20.49 -21.80
C VAL A 233 3.20 -21.56 -22.51
N TYR A 234 2.64 -22.75 -22.65
CA TYR A 234 3.19 -23.82 -23.49
C TYR A 234 2.29 -23.98 -24.72
N ILE A 235 2.88 -24.24 -25.88
CA ILE A 235 2.12 -24.45 -27.13
C ILE A 235 2.27 -25.90 -27.57
N GLY A 236 1.24 -26.47 -28.17
CA GLY A 236 1.29 -27.85 -28.64
C GLY A 236 -0.06 -28.37 -29.07
N PHE A 237 -0.26 -29.67 -28.97
CA PHE A 237 -1.46 -30.37 -29.44
C PHE A 237 -2.00 -31.34 -28.40
N THR A 238 -3.31 -31.50 -28.39
CA THR A 238 -4.02 -32.56 -27.66
C THR A 238 -4.89 -33.34 -28.63
N GLY A 239 -5.13 -34.62 -28.36
CA GLY A 239 -6.06 -35.44 -29.11
C GLY A 239 -6.69 -36.46 -28.17
N ALA A 240 -7.98 -36.74 -28.36
CA ALA A 240 -8.68 -37.71 -27.55
C ALA A 240 -9.63 -38.56 -28.38
N THR A 241 -9.80 -39.81 -27.99
CA THR A 241 -10.82 -40.69 -28.55
C THR A 241 -11.76 -41.16 -27.45
N GLY A 242 -13.01 -41.45 -27.79
CA GLY A 242 -13.97 -42.13 -26.92
C GLY A 242 -14.03 -43.63 -27.20
N LEU A 243 -15.24 -44.14 -27.47
CA LEU A 243 -15.48 -45.54 -27.85
C LEU A 243 -15.17 -45.83 -29.32
N ALA A 244 -15.04 -44.79 -30.15
CA ALA A 244 -14.61 -44.87 -31.54
C ALA A 244 -13.10 -44.64 -31.64
N GLN A 245 -12.44 -45.27 -32.63
CA GLN A 245 -11.00 -45.15 -32.84
C GLN A 245 -10.72 -44.18 -33.99
N GLU A 246 -9.66 -43.41 -33.88
CA GLU A 246 -9.05 -42.64 -34.97
C GLU A 246 -7.62 -42.26 -34.56
N SER A 247 -6.73 -42.11 -35.54
CA SER A 247 -5.37 -41.62 -35.30
C SER A 247 -5.23 -40.16 -35.70
N HIS A 248 -4.66 -39.36 -34.80
CA HIS A 248 -4.37 -37.95 -35.00
C HIS A 248 -2.88 -37.74 -35.24
N HIS A 249 -2.52 -37.40 -36.49
CA HIS A 249 -1.13 -37.17 -36.88
C HIS A 249 -0.86 -35.68 -37.05
N VAL A 250 0.24 -35.20 -36.47
CA VAL A 250 0.87 -33.92 -36.82
C VAL A 250 2.10 -34.24 -37.67
N ILE A 251 2.07 -33.82 -38.93
CA ILE A 251 3.08 -34.19 -39.95
C ILE A 251 4.22 -33.17 -39.96
N ASN A 252 3.90 -31.89 -39.87
CA ASN A 252 4.86 -30.81 -39.77
C ASN A 252 4.29 -29.70 -38.87
N TRP A 253 5.18 -28.86 -38.34
CA TRP A 253 4.78 -27.72 -37.51
C TRP A 253 5.78 -26.59 -37.58
N ASN A 254 5.29 -25.40 -37.95
CA ASN A 254 6.02 -24.14 -37.95
C ASN A 254 5.35 -23.15 -37.01
N PHE A 255 6.14 -22.52 -36.14
CA PHE A 255 5.67 -21.50 -35.21
C PHE A 255 6.61 -20.30 -35.23
N THR A 256 6.03 -19.12 -35.37
CA THR A 256 6.71 -17.83 -35.30
C THR A 256 6.01 -16.94 -34.29
N SER A 257 6.76 -16.31 -33.40
CA SER A 257 6.23 -15.27 -32.51
C SER A 257 7.18 -14.09 -32.47
N SER A 258 6.57 -12.91 -32.52
CA SER A 258 7.24 -11.63 -32.37
C SER A 258 6.66 -10.88 -31.20
N ASP A 259 7.52 -10.55 -30.26
CA ASP A 259 7.18 -9.70 -29.12
C ASP A 259 6.80 -8.31 -29.62
N LEU A 260 5.62 -7.83 -29.20
CA LEU A 260 5.17 -6.50 -29.57
C LEU A 260 5.74 -5.47 -28.58
N PRO A 261 6.44 -4.44 -29.07
CA PRO A 261 6.95 -3.38 -28.22
C PRO A 261 5.76 -2.64 -27.62
N GLU A 262 5.66 -2.60 -26.30
CA GLU A 262 4.54 -1.99 -25.60
C GLU A 262 4.67 -0.45 -25.60
N LYS A 263 4.47 0.20 -26.78
CA LYS A 263 3.86 1.55 -26.96
C LYS A 263 3.83 2.08 -28.41
N SER A 264 2.62 2.47 -28.81
CA SER A 264 2.21 3.60 -29.67
C SER A 264 2.82 3.78 -31.07
N LEU A 265 2.06 3.42 -32.12
CA LEU A 265 2.15 4.09 -33.43
C LEU A 265 0.91 4.98 -33.65
N LYS A 266 1.11 6.29 -33.46
CA LYS A 266 0.39 7.31 -34.22
C LYS A 266 1.35 7.82 -35.31
N THR A 267 0.81 7.89 -36.52
CA THR A 267 1.15 8.76 -37.66
C THR A 267 2.45 8.56 -38.43
N ALA A 268 2.32 8.13 -39.70
CA ALA A 268 2.92 8.82 -40.84
C ALA A 268 2.05 8.59 -42.10
N THR A 269 1.65 9.69 -42.75
CA THR A 269 0.81 9.82 -43.96
C THR A 269 1.67 9.99 -45.22
N GLY A 270 1.18 9.54 -46.38
CA GLY A 270 1.50 10.16 -47.69
C GLY A 270 1.32 9.30 -48.95
N LEU A 271 0.56 9.88 -49.93
CA LEU A 271 0.30 9.51 -51.34
C LEU A 271 -0.97 8.64 -51.60
N GLY A 272 -2.00 9.05 -52.34
CA GLY A 272 -2.29 10.31 -53.05
C GLY A 272 -3.65 10.24 -53.81
N LYS A 273 -4.32 11.41 -53.89
CA LYS A 273 -5.28 11.88 -54.90
C LYS A 273 -6.42 10.96 -55.39
N LYS A 274 -7.53 10.88 -54.64
CA LYS A 274 -8.92 10.70 -55.16
C LYS A 274 -9.95 11.43 -54.28
N GLU A 275 -9.63 12.64 -53.82
CA GLU A 275 -10.50 13.52 -53.03
C GLU A 275 -11.37 14.39 -53.93
N ILE A 276 -12.67 14.53 -53.60
CA ILE A 276 -13.53 15.73 -53.73
C ILE A 276 -15.00 15.40 -53.32
N LEU A 277 -15.45 14.13 -53.33
CA LEU A 277 -16.88 13.82 -53.11
C LEU A 277 -17.30 13.54 -51.64
N LEU A 278 -16.37 13.40 -50.70
CA LEU A 278 -16.64 12.89 -49.34
C LEU A 278 -16.93 13.97 -48.27
N GLU A 279 -16.85 15.27 -48.61
CA GLU A 279 -16.78 16.35 -47.61
C GLU A 279 -18.12 16.84 -47.04
N ILE A 280 -19.28 16.47 -47.61
CA ILE A 280 -20.58 17.01 -47.18
C ILE A 280 -21.39 16.04 -46.29
N ILE A 281 -21.18 14.72 -46.41
CA ILE A 281 -22.03 13.70 -45.76
C ILE A 281 -21.58 13.39 -44.31
N ILE A 282 -20.29 13.52 -44.04
CA ILE A 282 -19.66 13.15 -42.76
C ILE A 282 -20.01 14.10 -41.59
N PRO A 283 -20.17 15.43 -41.76
CA PRO A 283 -20.47 16.32 -40.64
C PRO A 283 -21.86 16.07 -40.04
N VAL A 284 -22.85 15.77 -40.89
CA VAL A 284 -24.26 15.62 -40.46
C VAL A 284 -24.47 14.34 -39.64
N LEU A 285 -23.82 13.24 -40.03
CA LEU A 285 -23.85 11.98 -39.27
C LEU A 285 -23.04 12.07 -37.96
N GLY A 286 -21.98 12.89 -37.92
CA GLY A 286 -21.17 13.12 -36.73
C GLY A 286 -21.95 13.82 -35.61
N VAL A 287 -22.78 14.82 -35.94
CA VAL A 287 -23.58 15.55 -34.94
C VAL A 287 -24.68 14.67 -34.32
N LEU A 288 -25.32 13.79 -35.12
CA LEU A 288 -26.31 12.83 -34.63
C LEU A 288 -25.70 11.76 -33.69
N LEU A 289 -24.46 11.33 -33.96
CA LEU A 289 -23.75 10.37 -33.11
C LEU A 289 -23.31 11.01 -31.77
N ILE A 290 -22.95 12.29 -31.77
CA ILE A 290 -22.58 13.03 -30.55
C ILE A 290 -23.79 13.19 -29.61
N LEU A 291 -25.00 13.42 -30.14
CA LEU A 291 -26.22 13.51 -29.33
C LEU A 291 -26.62 12.15 -28.70
N LEU A 292 -26.47 11.05 -29.45
CA LEU A 292 -26.74 9.69 -28.96
C LEU A 292 -25.71 9.20 -27.92
N VAL A 293 -24.42 9.51 -28.11
CA VAL A 293 -23.35 9.09 -27.19
C VAL A 293 -23.23 10.03 -25.97
N GLY A 294 -23.67 11.29 -26.08
CA GLY A 294 -23.63 12.26 -24.98
C GLY A 294 -24.81 12.15 -24.01
N ILE A 295 -26.04 12.04 -24.52
CA ILE A 295 -27.26 12.17 -23.70
C ILE A 295 -27.76 10.80 -23.19
N LEU A 296 -27.64 9.74 -24.00
CA LEU A 296 -28.17 8.41 -23.67
C LEU A 296 -27.46 7.75 -22.47
N PRO A 297 -26.12 7.75 -22.32
CA PRO A 297 -25.47 7.18 -21.13
C PRO A 297 -25.70 8.02 -19.87
N PHE A 298 -25.95 9.33 -20.00
CA PHE A 298 -26.35 10.18 -18.86
C PHE A 298 -27.78 9.83 -18.40
N GLY A 299 -28.70 9.63 -19.34
CA GLY A 299 -30.07 9.16 -19.07
C GLY A 299 -30.12 7.74 -18.48
N VAL A 300 -29.30 6.82 -18.98
CA VAL A 300 -29.20 5.44 -18.47
C VAL A 300 -28.55 5.40 -17.09
N ARG A 301 -27.48 6.20 -16.84
CA ARG A 301 -26.92 6.35 -15.49
C ARG A 301 -27.92 6.96 -14.51
N ALA A 302 -28.67 7.99 -14.92
CA ALA A 302 -29.71 8.58 -14.07
C ALA A 302 -30.85 7.58 -13.78
N TYR A 303 -31.22 6.74 -14.74
CA TYR A 303 -32.22 5.69 -14.58
C TYR A 303 -31.76 4.57 -13.63
N ILE A 304 -30.52 4.08 -13.79
CA ILE A 304 -29.93 3.05 -12.91
C ILE A 304 -29.80 3.58 -11.47
N GLN A 305 -29.28 4.81 -11.29
CA GLN A 305 -29.20 5.43 -9.96
C GLN A 305 -30.58 5.65 -9.31
N LYS A 306 -31.62 5.94 -10.11
CA LYS A 306 -33.00 6.08 -9.61
C LYS A 306 -33.61 4.74 -9.22
N LYS A 307 -33.28 3.66 -9.93
CA LYS A 307 -33.70 2.29 -9.61
C LYS A 307 -33.02 1.79 -8.33
N GLU A 308 -31.70 1.94 -8.22
CA GLU A 308 -30.93 1.56 -7.02
C GLU A 308 -31.38 2.33 -5.76
N ARG A 309 -31.64 3.65 -5.88
CA ARG A 309 -32.18 4.45 -4.77
C ARG A 309 -33.56 3.95 -4.30
N LYS A 310 -34.41 3.51 -5.23
CA LYS A 310 -35.75 2.99 -4.93
C LYS A 310 -35.67 1.60 -4.27
N GLU A 311 -34.77 0.74 -4.72
CA GLU A 311 -34.53 -0.58 -4.11
C GLU A 311 -33.96 -0.45 -2.68
N LYS A 312 -32.97 0.42 -2.46
CA LYS A 312 -32.39 0.69 -1.13
C LYS A 312 -33.41 1.28 -0.14
N HIS A 313 -34.32 2.16 -0.60
CA HIS A 313 -35.40 2.70 0.23
C HIS A 313 -36.37 1.60 0.69
N ASN A 314 -36.77 0.70 -0.23
CA ASN A 314 -37.67 -0.40 0.07
C ASN A 314 -37.04 -1.41 1.05
N GLU A 315 -35.72 -1.65 0.96
CA GLU A 315 -35.00 -2.55 1.87
C GLU A 315 -34.96 -1.99 3.30
N ILE A 316 -34.66 -0.70 3.48
CA ILE A 316 -34.67 -0.01 4.77
C ILE A 316 -36.08 0.00 5.38
N GLU A 317 -37.11 0.26 4.56
CA GLU A 317 -38.50 0.22 5.00
C GLU A 317 -38.89 -1.18 5.49
N ASN A 318 -38.52 -2.24 4.76
CA ASN A 318 -38.76 -3.62 5.15
C ASN A 318 -38.01 -4.01 6.44
N LEU A 319 -36.75 -3.58 6.60
CA LEU A 319 -35.97 -3.80 7.82
C LEU A 319 -36.58 -3.11 9.05
N SER A 320 -37.17 -1.91 8.87
CA SER A 320 -37.81 -1.15 9.94
C SER A 320 -39.15 -1.76 10.40
N ARG A 321 -39.95 -2.32 9.48
CA ARG A 321 -41.26 -2.95 9.78
C ARG A 321 -41.12 -4.24 10.60
N ASN A 322 -39.98 -4.91 10.51
CA ASN A 322 -39.70 -6.17 11.21
C ASN A 322 -39.13 -6.00 12.63
N ALA A 323 -38.99 -4.76 13.13
CA ALA A 323 -38.54 -4.49 14.49
C ALA A 323 -39.71 -4.46 15.49
N ALA A 324 -39.51 -5.00 16.70
CA ALA A 324 -40.55 -5.15 17.73
C ALA A 324 -41.24 -3.81 18.13
N HIS A 325 -40.54 -2.67 17.97
CA HIS A 325 -41.06 -1.32 18.15
C HIS A 325 -40.72 -0.43 16.95
N ALA A 326 -41.16 -0.85 15.77
CA ALA A 326 -40.87 -0.22 14.49
C ALA A 326 -41.04 1.32 14.52
N PRO A 327 -39.97 2.10 14.32
CA PRO A 327 -40.03 3.56 14.29
C PRO A 327 -40.87 4.03 13.09
N LYS A 328 -41.72 5.04 13.28
CA LYS A 328 -42.66 5.52 12.25
C LYS A 328 -41.92 6.15 11.07
N VAL A 329 -42.37 5.85 9.85
CA VAL A 329 -41.88 6.53 8.64
C VAL A 329 -42.61 7.87 8.49
N PHE A 330 -41.87 8.97 8.63
CA PHE A 330 -42.40 10.33 8.45
C PHE A 330 -42.13 10.83 7.03
N LYS A 331 -43.06 11.63 6.48
CA LYS A 331 -42.83 12.39 5.26
C LYS A 331 -42.04 13.66 5.56
N TYR A 332 -41.08 14.04 4.69
CA TYR A 332 -40.30 15.27 4.84
C TYR A 332 -41.18 16.51 5.04
N SER A 333 -42.28 16.62 4.30
CA SER A 333 -43.22 17.75 4.40
C SER A 333 -43.83 17.90 5.80
N THR A 334 -44.02 16.80 6.53
CA THR A 334 -44.56 16.80 7.89
C THR A 334 -43.53 17.34 8.86
N LEU A 335 -42.28 16.84 8.78
CA LEU A 335 -41.18 17.29 9.64
C LEU A 335 -40.73 18.72 9.33
N SER A 336 -40.77 19.12 8.05
CA SER A 336 -40.51 20.51 7.63
C SER A 336 -41.55 21.45 8.23
N LYS A 337 -42.85 21.11 8.17
CA LYS A 337 -43.90 21.91 8.82
C LYS A 337 -43.71 21.95 10.34
N ALA A 338 -43.48 20.80 10.97
CA ALA A 338 -43.29 20.69 12.42
C ALA A 338 -42.11 21.53 12.93
N THR A 339 -41.03 21.62 12.15
CA THR A 339 -39.81 22.39 12.49
C THR A 339 -39.80 23.83 11.96
N LYS A 340 -40.91 24.30 11.36
CA LYS A 340 -40.98 25.61 10.66
C LYS A 340 -39.88 25.77 9.61
N ASN A 341 -39.78 24.79 8.72
CA ASN A 341 -38.76 24.66 7.67
C ASN A 341 -37.34 24.66 8.23
N PHE A 342 -37.08 23.92 9.31
CA PHE A 342 -35.77 23.84 9.96
C PHE A 342 -35.22 25.24 10.32
N SER A 343 -36.10 26.10 10.84
CA SER A 343 -35.74 27.47 11.23
C SER A 343 -34.60 27.48 12.24
N LYS A 344 -33.69 28.44 12.13
CA LYS A 344 -32.64 28.69 13.13
C LYS A 344 -33.21 28.94 14.53
N THR A 345 -34.43 29.47 14.64
CA THR A 345 -35.11 29.69 15.93
C THR A 345 -35.54 28.39 16.62
N ASN A 346 -35.62 27.29 15.88
CA ASN A 346 -35.92 25.96 16.40
C ASN A 346 -34.67 25.08 16.52
N LEU A 347 -33.48 25.60 16.20
CA LEU A 347 -32.24 24.83 16.30
C LEU A 347 -31.87 24.60 17.78
N ILE A 348 -31.78 23.33 18.18
CA ILE A 348 -31.42 22.92 19.54
C ILE A 348 -29.90 22.78 19.66
N GLY A 349 -29.21 22.29 18.62
CA GLY A 349 -27.77 22.11 18.63
C GLY A 349 -27.20 21.63 17.29
N THR A 350 -25.90 21.83 17.09
CA THR A 350 -25.14 21.43 15.89
C THR A 350 -23.86 20.72 16.30
N GLY A 351 -23.54 19.60 15.66
CA GLY A 351 -22.31 18.83 15.92
C GLY A 351 -21.82 18.07 14.69
N GLY A 352 -20.78 17.25 14.85
CA GLY A 352 -20.16 16.47 13.75
C GLY A 352 -21.10 15.52 13.03
N PHE A 353 -22.23 15.16 13.66
CA PHE A 353 -23.25 14.24 13.15
C PHE A 353 -24.48 14.94 12.56
N GLY A 354 -24.51 16.27 12.52
CA GLY A 354 -25.60 17.06 11.93
C GLY A 354 -26.21 18.10 12.86
N SER A 355 -27.45 18.51 12.56
CA SER A 355 -28.18 19.58 13.26
C SER A 355 -29.50 19.06 13.84
N VAL A 356 -29.82 19.41 15.09
CA VAL A 356 -31.04 18.96 15.77
C VAL A 356 -32.00 20.12 15.93
N TYR A 357 -33.27 19.92 15.53
CA TYR A 357 -34.31 20.94 15.55
C TYR A 357 -35.50 20.54 16.42
N LYS A 358 -36.05 21.50 17.17
CA LYS A 358 -37.32 21.35 17.87
C LYS A 358 -38.47 21.39 16.86
N GLY A 359 -39.37 20.42 16.95
CA GLY A 359 -40.58 20.37 16.15
C GLY A 359 -41.83 20.15 17.00
N LYS A 360 -42.99 20.53 16.47
CA LYS A 360 -44.30 20.19 17.04
C LYS A 360 -45.14 19.49 15.97
N LEU A 361 -45.43 18.21 16.16
CA LEU A 361 -46.39 17.49 15.33
C LEU A 361 -47.80 17.98 15.64
N SER A 362 -48.71 17.92 14.66
CA SER A 362 -50.08 18.46 14.82
C SER A 362 -51.11 17.39 15.18
N ASP A 363 -50.83 16.12 14.87
CA ASP A 363 -51.78 15.02 15.03
C ASP A 363 -51.06 13.68 15.31
N PRO A 364 -51.01 13.22 16.58
CA PRO A 364 -51.33 13.95 17.80
C PRO A 364 -50.32 15.09 18.10
N PRO A 365 -50.70 16.12 18.89
CA PRO A 365 -49.83 17.24 19.22
C PRO A 365 -48.69 16.84 20.15
N ILE A 366 -47.54 16.47 19.60
CA ILE A 366 -46.36 16.03 20.34
C ILE A 366 -45.16 16.91 19.99
N THR A 367 -44.35 17.27 21.00
CA THR A 367 -43.08 17.97 20.78
C THR A 367 -41.98 16.94 20.51
N ILE A 368 -41.25 17.13 19.41
CA ILE A 368 -40.23 16.20 18.93
C ILE A 368 -38.90 16.90 18.72
N ALA A 369 -37.81 16.13 18.75
CA ALA A 369 -36.50 16.53 18.31
C ALA A 369 -36.17 15.86 16.97
N VAL A 370 -35.89 16.66 15.94
CA VAL A 370 -35.57 16.18 14.59
C VAL A 370 -34.08 16.36 14.33
N LYS A 371 -33.33 15.25 14.34
CA LYS A 371 -31.90 15.21 13.99
C LYS A 371 -31.77 15.11 12.47
N LYS A 372 -31.23 16.15 11.84
CA LYS A 372 -30.90 16.22 10.43
C LYS A 372 -29.44 15.84 10.22
N VAL A 373 -29.21 14.67 9.64
CA VAL A 373 -27.86 14.13 9.39
C VAL A 373 -27.24 14.82 8.18
N SER A 374 -25.94 15.14 8.24
CA SER A 374 -25.22 15.75 7.13
C SER A 374 -24.99 14.74 6.00
N ALA A 375 -25.71 14.90 4.88
CA ALA A 375 -25.74 13.93 3.76
C ALA A 375 -24.47 13.92 2.87
N THR A 376 -23.39 14.64 3.24
CA THR A 376 -22.19 14.79 2.38
C THR A 376 -21.13 13.71 2.57
N SER A 377 -21.34 12.70 3.44
CA SER A 377 -20.35 11.64 3.69
C SER A 377 -20.98 10.24 3.70
N THR A 378 -20.24 9.26 3.16
CA THR A 378 -20.58 7.82 3.24
C THR A 378 -20.61 7.30 4.68
N GLN A 379 -20.02 8.03 5.63
CA GLN A 379 -20.03 7.73 7.06
C GLN A 379 -21.38 8.11 7.71
N GLY A 380 -21.93 9.30 7.40
CA GLY A 380 -23.20 9.76 7.96
C GLY A 380 -24.39 8.89 7.56
N GLU A 381 -24.37 8.29 6.36
CA GLU A 381 -25.39 7.32 5.94
C GLU A 381 -25.31 6.01 6.75
N LYS A 382 -24.11 5.54 7.09
CA LYS A 382 -23.92 4.33 7.92
C LYS A 382 -24.42 4.52 9.34
N GLU A 383 -24.17 5.69 9.92
CA GLU A 383 -24.63 6.06 11.27
C GLU A 383 -26.15 6.20 11.33
N TYR A 384 -26.75 6.82 10.31
CA TYR A 384 -28.20 6.88 10.14
C TYR A 384 -28.85 5.49 10.11
N LEU A 385 -28.29 4.57 9.32
CA LEU A 385 -28.78 3.19 9.24
C LEU A 385 -28.57 2.43 10.55
N ALA A 386 -27.43 2.63 11.23
CA ALA A 386 -27.13 1.99 12.51
C ALA A 386 -28.11 2.43 13.61
N GLU A 387 -28.46 3.72 13.69
CA GLU A 387 -29.48 4.22 14.63
C GLU A 387 -30.82 3.53 14.38
N ILE A 388 -31.33 3.52 13.14
CA ILE A 388 -32.64 2.91 12.80
C ILE A 388 -32.66 1.42 13.13
N CYS A 389 -31.63 0.68 12.73
CA CYS A 389 -31.59 -0.78 12.86
C CYS A 389 -31.34 -1.26 14.30
N THR A 390 -30.61 -0.49 15.12
CA THR A 390 -30.24 -0.88 16.49
C THR A 390 -31.30 -0.42 17.49
N ILE A 391 -31.62 0.87 17.53
CA ILE A 391 -32.50 1.42 18.57
C ILE A 391 -33.97 1.03 18.36
N GLY A 392 -34.40 0.78 17.11
CA GLY A 392 -35.77 0.36 16.80
C GLY A 392 -36.18 -0.98 17.41
N ARG A 393 -35.21 -1.75 17.95
CA ARG A 393 -35.42 -3.04 18.61
C ARG A 393 -35.26 -2.98 20.13
N LEU A 394 -34.90 -1.82 20.68
CA LEU A 394 -34.57 -1.63 22.08
C LEU A 394 -35.66 -0.81 22.77
N LYS A 395 -35.96 -1.13 24.03
CA LYS A 395 -36.93 -0.40 24.85
C LYS A 395 -36.53 -0.46 26.32
N HIS A 396 -36.17 0.70 26.88
CA HIS A 396 -35.82 0.85 28.28
C HIS A 396 -36.16 2.26 28.77
N LYS A 397 -36.55 2.42 30.04
CA LYS A 397 -36.98 3.70 30.63
C LYS A 397 -35.92 4.81 30.65
N ASN A 398 -34.64 4.44 30.53
CA ASN A 398 -33.48 5.34 30.48
C ASN A 398 -32.79 5.35 29.10
N LEU A 399 -33.52 5.00 28.04
CA LEU A 399 -33.07 5.01 26.65
C LEU A 399 -33.87 6.08 25.90
N LEU A 400 -33.18 6.94 25.15
CA LEU A 400 -33.85 7.97 24.35
C LEU A 400 -34.55 7.32 23.14
N GLN A 401 -35.87 7.17 23.21
CA GLN A 401 -36.64 6.43 22.21
C GLN A 401 -36.66 7.12 20.84
N LEU A 402 -36.36 6.36 19.78
CA LEU A 402 -36.56 6.79 18.40
C LEU A 402 -38.04 6.61 18.03
N GLU A 403 -38.72 7.73 17.79
CA GLU A 403 -40.14 7.78 17.40
C GLU A 403 -40.33 7.51 15.90
N GLY A 404 -39.35 7.88 15.09
CA GLY A 404 -39.43 7.69 13.64
C GLY A 404 -38.25 8.19 12.85
N TRP A 405 -38.33 8.02 11.53
CA TRP A 405 -37.29 8.42 10.59
C TRP A 405 -37.90 8.88 9.28
N CYS A 406 -37.13 9.63 8.50
CA CYS A 406 -37.48 10.07 7.15
C CYS A 406 -36.24 9.99 6.26
N HIS A 407 -36.38 9.30 5.12
CA HIS A 407 -35.40 9.24 4.04
C HIS A 407 -36.09 9.69 2.75
N ASP A 408 -36.06 10.99 2.48
CA ASP A 408 -36.77 11.58 1.34
C ASP A 408 -35.93 12.76 0.78
N ARG A 409 -35.89 12.90 -0.55
CA ARG A 409 -35.14 13.97 -1.27
C ARG A 409 -33.68 14.15 -0.84
N ASP A 410 -32.95 13.05 -0.66
CA ASP A 410 -31.56 13.03 -0.16
C ASP A 410 -31.41 13.67 1.25
N GLN A 411 -32.50 13.77 2.02
CA GLN A 411 -32.49 14.20 3.42
C GLN A 411 -32.65 12.99 4.34
N LEU A 412 -31.68 12.81 5.24
CA LEU A 412 -31.67 11.78 6.28
C LEU A 412 -32.06 12.40 7.61
N LEU A 413 -33.28 12.12 8.09
CA LEU A 413 -33.83 12.70 9.32
C LEU A 413 -34.22 11.59 10.31
N LEU A 414 -33.91 11.80 11.58
CA LEU A 414 -34.31 10.95 12.70
C LEU A 414 -35.15 11.76 13.69
N VAL A 415 -36.21 11.15 14.21
CA VAL A 415 -37.21 11.79 15.06
C VAL A 415 -37.16 11.14 16.43
N TYR A 416 -36.82 11.93 17.44
CA TYR A 416 -36.73 11.53 18.84
C TYR A 416 -37.77 12.28 19.67
N GLU A 417 -38.07 11.74 20.85
CA GLU A 417 -38.76 12.49 21.89
C GLU A 417 -37.95 13.74 22.30
N TYR A 418 -38.63 14.86 22.54
CA TYR A 418 -37.97 16.10 22.95
C TYR A 418 -37.68 16.13 24.44
N MET A 419 -36.39 16.25 24.78
CA MET A 419 -35.90 16.33 26.15
C MET A 419 -35.76 17.80 26.61
N PRO A 420 -36.64 18.31 27.49
CA PRO A 420 -36.73 19.74 27.80
C PRO A 420 -35.53 20.27 28.57
N ASN A 421 -34.86 19.45 29.38
CA ASN A 421 -33.72 19.85 30.19
C ASN A 421 -32.37 19.76 29.45
N GLY A 422 -32.37 19.31 28.19
CA GLY A 422 -31.18 19.20 27.35
C GLY A 422 -30.26 18.06 27.75
N SER A 423 -28.99 18.13 27.33
CA SER A 423 -27.99 17.11 27.68
C SER A 423 -27.35 17.39 29.05
N LEU A 424 -26.88 16.32 29.70
CA LEU A 424 -26.11 16.36 30.94
C LEU A 424 -24.89 17.27 30.83
N ASP A 425 -24.35 17.40 29.62
CA ASP A 425 -23.24 18.28 29.28
C ASP A 425 -23.43 19.74 29.75
N LYS A 426 -24.66 20.25 29.69
CA LYS A 426 -24.98 21.61 30.14
C LYS A 426 -24.68 21.85 31.63
N TYR A 427 -24.69 20.79 32.43
CA TYR A 427 -24.65 20.86 33.90
C TYR A 427 -23.28 20.48 34.50
N ILE A 428 -22.28 20.17 33.68
CA ILE A 428 -20.93 19.87 34.15
C ILE A 428 -20.01 21.05 33.80
N GLY A 429 -19.50 21.73 34.83
CA GLY A 429 -18.57 22.86 34.71
C GLY A 429 -19.22 24.25 34.63
N ASN A 430 -20.54 24.34 34.38
CA ASN A 430 -21.26 25.62 34.22
C ASN A 430 -22.41 25.80 35.24
N THR A 431 -23.46 24.98 35.16
CA THR A 431 -24.64 25.04 36.06
C THR A 431 -24.67 23.81 36.94
N SER A 432 -24.68 23.96 38.26
CA SER A 432 -24.59 22.81 39.20
C SER A 432 -25.96 22.16 39.42
N LEU A 433 -26.02 20.82 39.31
CA LEU A 433 -27.14 20.01 39.83
C LEU A 433 -26.89 19.65 41.30
N ASP A 434 -27.96 19.47 42.08
CA ASP A 434 -27.85 18.91 43.42
C ASP A 434 -27.38 17.44 43.40
N TRP A 435 -26.96 16.94 44.56
CA TRP A 435 -26.42 15.59 44.67
C TRP A 435 -27.46 14.50 44.36
N GLU A 436 -28.70 14.67 44.82
CA GLU A 436 -29.77 13.68 44.61
C GLU A 436 -30.05 13.47 43.13
N THR A 437 -30.10 14.56 42.36
CA THR A 437 -30.27 14.55 40.91
C THR A 437 -29.07 13.91 40.21
N ARG A 438 -27.84 14.25 40.61
CA ARG A 438 -26.62 13.63 40.05
C ARG A 438 -26.61 12.12 40.28
N TYR A 439 -26.95 11.69 41.49
CA TYR A 439 -26.99 10.28 41.87
C TYR A 439 -28.06 9.52 41.06
N LYS A 440 -29.26 10.11 40.94
CA LYS A 440 -30.36 9.60 40.11
C LYS A 440 -29.96 9.41 38.64
N ILE A 441 -29.23 10.36 38.07
CA ILE A 441 -28.72 10.31 36.69
C ILE A 441 -27.73 9.14 36.50
N LEU A 442 -26.78 8.96 37.43
CA LEU A 442 -25.81 7.86 37.38
C LEU A 442 -26.48 6.49 37.51
N ILE A 443 -27.52 6.36 38.35
CA ILE A 443 -28.34 5.15 38.45
C ILE A 443 -29.06 4.86 37.13
N GLY A 444 -29.69 5.87 36.53
CA GLY A 444 -30.37 5.72 35.25
C GLY A 444 -29.44 5.27 34.12
N LEU A 445 -28.23 5.85 34.06
CA LEU A 445 -27.23 5.48 33.08
C LEU A 445 -26.66 4.07 33.31
N ALA A 446 -26.44 3.68 34.56
CA ALA A 446 -26.06 2.30 34.88
C ALA A 446 -27.16 1.31 34.47
N SER A 447 -28.43 1.64 34.74
CA SER A 447 -29.59 0.80 34.39
C SER A 447 -29.70 0.55 32.89
N VAL A 448 -29.54 1.57 32.04
CA VAL A 448 -29.62 1.37 30.57
C VAL A 448 -28.43 0.58 30.03
N LEU A 449 -27.23 0.74 30.60
CA LEU A 449 -26.07 -0.05 30.18
C LEU A 449 -26.19 -1.52 30.59
N VAL A 450 -26.78 -1.82 31.76
CA VAL A 450 -27.16 -3.21 32.12
C VAL A 450 -28.10 -3.78 31.07
N TYR A 451 -29.13 -3.02 30.68
CA TYR A 451 -30.09 -3.47 29.69
C TYR A 451 -29.40 -3.78 28.34
N LEU A 452 -28.55 -2.87 27.85
CA LEU A 452 -27.85 -3.01 26.58
C LEU A 452 -26.84 -4.17 26.58
N HIS A 453 -26.10 -4.36 27.68
CA HIS A 453 -25.03 -5.36 27.74
C HIS A 453 -25.56 -6.76 28.08
N GLU A 454 -26.66 -6.86 28.83
CA GLU A 454 -27.05 -8.11 29.48
C GLU A 454 -28.52 -8.53 29.29
N GLU A 455 -29.46 -7.62 29.02
CA GLU A 455 -30.92 -7.93 29.10
C GLU A 455 -31.68 -7.83 27.76
N CYS A 456 -31.14 -7.16 26.74
CA CYS A 456 -31.82 -6.96 25.46
C CYS A 456 -31.65 -8.13 24.45
N GLY A 457 -31.34 -9.34 24.93
CA GLY A 457 -31.22 -10.57 24.15
C GLY A 457 -29.88 -10.76 23.43
N SER A 458 -29.43 -9.77 22.65
CA SER A 458 -28.08 -9.72 22.09
C SER A 458 -27.35 -8.50 22.63
N PRO A 459 -26.12 -8.63 23.18
CA PRO A 459 -25.40 -7.50 23.72
C PRO A 459 -25.19 -6.39 22.67
N VAL A 460 -25.50 -5.16 23.04
CA VAL A 460 -25.33 -3.96 22.23
C VAL A 460 -24.26 -3.09 22.87
N VAL A 461 -23.19 -2.78 22.13
CA VAL A 461 -22.15 -1.84 22.58
C VAL A 461 -22.46 -0.45 22.02
N HIS A 462 -22.58 0.54 22.90
CA HIS A 462 -22.97 1.91 22.56
C HIS A 462 -21.83 2.69 21.89
N ARG A 463 -20.59 2.55 22.38
CA ARG A 463 -19.33 3.12 21.84
C ARG A 463 -19.14 4.63 21.95
N ASP A 464 -20.16 5.38 22.33
CA ASP A 464 -20.07 6.83 22.54
C ASP A 464 -20.80 7.30 23.80
N VAL A 465 -20.58 6.62 24.93
CA VAL A 465 -21.15 7.03 26.23
C VAL A 465 -20.39 8.26 26.75
N LYS A 466 -21.06 9.42 26.75
CA LYS A 466 -20.50 10.70 27.21
C LYS A 466 -21.63 11.66 27.62
N PRO A 467 -21.35 12.73 28.39
CA PRO A 467 -22.40 13.65 28.87
C PRO A 467 -23.22 14.33 27.76
N ASN A 468 -22.65 14.55 26.57
CA ASN A 468 -23.40 15.11 25.42
C ASN A 468 -24.53 14.21 24.93
N ASN A 469 -24.40 12.89 25.13
CA ASN A 469 -25.33 11.88 24.63
C ASN A 469 -26.31 11.40 25.72
N VAL A 470 -26.19 11.93 26.95
CA VAL A 470 -27.13 11.67 28.05
C VAL A 470 -28.11 12.83 28.11
N MET A 471 -29.34 12.61 27.66
CA MET A 471 -30.41 13.60 27.65
C MET A 471 -31.23 13.54 28.95
N LEU A 472 -31.81 14.67 29.35
CA LEU A 472 -32.57 14.80 30.59
C LEU A 472 -34.03 15.19 30.29
N ASP A 473 -34.96 14.38 30.80
CA ASP A 473 -36.39 14.67 30.74
C ASP A 473 -36.80 15.76 31.74
N SER A 474 -38.10 16.08 31.84
CA SER A 474 -38.62 17.12 32.74
C SER A 474 -38.30 16.86 34.23
N ASP A 475 -38.17 15.60 34.63
CA ASP A 475 -37.90 15.18 36.01
C ASP A 475 -36.42 14.84 36.23
N PHE A 476 -35.55 15.28 35.32
CA PHE A 476 -34.12 15.03 35.31
C PHE A 476 -33.73 13.53 35.32
N ASN A 477 -34.59 12.64 34.81
CA ASN A 477 -34.15 11.27 34.55
C ASN A 477 -33.22 11.25 33.34
N ALA A 478 -32.20 10.38 33.40
CA ALA A 478 -31.23 10.22 32.33
C ALA A 478 -31.77 9.29 31.22
N HIS A 479 -31.61 9.72 29.97
CA HIS A 479 -31.94 8.97 28.77
C HIS A 479 -30.72 8.94 27.84
N LEU A 480 -30.12 7.76 27.66
CA LEU A 480 -28.97 7.59 26.77
C LEU A 480 -29.43 7.57 25.31
N GLY A 481 -28.83 8.41 24.47
CA GLY A 481 -29.12 8.51 23.04
C GLY A 481 -27.86 8.50 22.17
N ASP A 482 -28.04 8.70 20.86
CA ASP A 482 -26.99 8.73 19.82
C ASP A 482 -26.32 7.35 19.56
N PHE A 483 -27.08 6.45 18.94
CA PHE A 483 -26.67 5.08 18.60
C PHE A 483 -25.97 4.97 17.23
N GLY A 484 -25.53 6.08 16.62
CA GLY A 484 -24.91 6.08 15.28
C GLY A 484 -23.67 5.19 15.18
N LEU A 485 -22.95 5.04 16.28
CA LEU A 485 -21.77 4.17 16.39
C LEU A 485 -22.09 2.79 16.98
N ALA A 486 -23.30 2.57 17.49
CA ALA A 486 -23.66 1.36 18.20
C ALA A 486 -23.60 0.11 17.29
N ARG A 487 -23.27 -1.03 17.88
CA ARG A 487 -23.17 -2.31 17.17
C ARG A 487 -23.75 -3.45 18.00
N LEU A 488 -24.51 -4.33 17.34
CA LEU A 488 -24.96 -5.59 17.89
C LEU A 488 -23.83 -6.63 17.86
N ILE A 489 -23.66 -7.35 18.96
CA ILE A 489 -22.73 -8.47 19.05
C ILE A 489 -23.47 -9.76 18.61
N GLN A 490 -23.08 -10.34 17.48
CA GLN A 490 -23.56 -11.66 17.02
C GLN A 490 -22.43 -12.68 17.10
N HIS A 491 -22.59 -13.68 17.97
CA HIS A 491 -21.76 -14.88 18.17
C HIS A 491 -20.24 -14.76 18.45
N ASP A 492 -19.62 -13.58 18.31
CA ASP A 492 -18.22 -13.30 18.75
C ASP A 492 -18.21 -12.30 19.92
N THR A 493 -17.31 -12.42 20.90
CA THR A 493 -17.28 -11.55 22.10
C THR A 493 -16.86 -10.08 21.87
N SER A 494 -16.63 -9.67 20.62
CA SER A 494 -16.23 -8.29 20.27
C SER A 494 -16.55 -7.92 18.82
N VAL A 495 -16.65 -6.62 18.50
CA VAL A 495 -16.88 -6.13 17.13
C VAL A 495 -15.65 -5.36 16.61
N THR A 496 -14.99 -5.87 15.56
CA THR A 496 -13.81 -5.26 14.92
C THR A 496 -14.22 -4.18 13.91
N THR A 497 -13.89 -2.91 14.14
CA THR A 497 -14.16 -1.80 13.18
C THR A 497 -13.08 -0.70 13.23
N MET A 498 -13.09 0.27 12.31
CA MET A 498 -12.24 1.47 12.42
C MET A 498 -12.44 2.14 13.79
N VAL A 499 -11.36 2.69 14.39
CA VAL A 499 -11.41 3.39 15.68
C VAL A 499 -12.46 4.51 15.59
N ALA A 500 -13.55 4.38 16.34
CA ALA A 500 -14.64 5.35 16.39
C ALA A 500 -15.14 5.51 17.83
N GLY A 501 -15.35 6.77 18.24
CA GLY A 501 -15.77 7.21 19.58
C GLY A 501 -15.07 8.53 19.97
N THR A 502 -15.49 9.16 21.07
CA THR A 502 -14.99 10.49 21.45
C THR A 502 -13.68 10.44 22.25
N ILE A 503 -12.64 11.12 21.75
CA ILE A 503 -11.33 11.25 22.42
C ILE A 503 -11.52 11.78 23.85
N GLY A 504 -10.99 11.06 24.84
CA GLY A 504 -11.16 11.35 26.27
C GLY A 504 -12.12 10.40 27.01
N TYR A 505 -13.06 9.76 26.30
CA TYR A 505 -13.97 8.74 26.86
C TYR A 505 -13.68 7.33 26.34
N LEU A 506 -12.82 7.21 25.31
CA LEU A 506 -12.41 5.94 24.74
C LEU A 506 -11.60 5.11 25.76
N ALA A 507 -12.01 3.86 25.95
CA ALA A 507 -11.24 2.89 26.71
C ALA A 507 -9.87 2.66 26.05
N PRO A 508 -8.79 2.47 26.84
CA PRO A 508 -7.45 2.27 26.31
C PRO A 508 -7.43 1.21 25.20
N GLU A 509 -8.04 0.05 25.41
CA GLU A 509 -8.09 -1.04 24.46
C GLU A 509 -8.80 -0.74 23.15
N VAL A 510 -9.81 0.13 23.16
CA VAL A 510 -10.48 0.54 21.92
C VAL A 510 -9.55 1.42 21.07
N THR A 511 -8.73 2.26 21.71
CA THR A 511 -7.81 3.16 20.99
C THR A 511 -6.72 2.43 20.21
N TYR A 512 -6.27 1.25 20.67
CA TYR A 512 -5.21 0.49 20.03
C TYR A 512 -5.67 -0.80 19.33
N THR A 513 -6.75 -1.45 19.76
CA THR A 513 -7.26 -2.67 19.08
C THR A 513 -8.35 -2.38 18.05
N GLY A 514 -9.00 -1.22 18.11
CA GLY A 514 -10.22 -0.94 17.33
C GLY A 514 -11.41 -1.85 17.67
N ARG A 515 -11.30 -2.69 18.71
CA ARG A 515 -12.37 -3.58 19.18
C ARG A 515 -13.14 -2.90 20.29
N ALA A 516 -14.43 -2.69 20.06
CA ALA A 516 -15.34 -2.24 21.11
C ALA A 516 -16.05 -3.44 21.75
N THR A 517 -16.13 -3.42 23.08
CA THR A 517 -16.77 -4.46 23.90
C THR A 517 -17.67 -3.82 24.97
N PRO A 518 -18.56 -4.56 25.64
CA PRO A 518 -19.33 -4.03 26.78
C PRO A 518 -18.43 -3.34 27.83
N GLU A 519 -17.26 -3.91 28.12
CA GLU A 519 -16.29 -3.37 29.07
C GLU A 519 -15.73 -2.02 28.63
N SER A 520 -15.71 -1.74 27.33
CA SER A 520 -15.30 -0.43 26.82
C SER A 520 -16.32 0.67 27.11
N ASP A 521 -17.62 0.36 27.08
CA ASP A 521 -18.67 1.29 27.53
C ASP A 521 -18.61 1.49 29.05
N VAL A 522 -18.22 0.46 29.81
CA VAL A 522 -17.99 0.56 31.27
C VAL A 522 -16.91 1.61 31.58
N TYR A 523 -15.84 1.66 30.79
CA TYR A 523 -14.79 2.68 30.94
C TYR A 523 -15.33 4.08 30.65
N SER A 524 -16.06 4.25 29.54
CA SER A 524 -16.68 5.53 29.19
C SER A 524 -17.67 6.00 30.27
N PHE A 525 -18.42 5.07 30.88
CA PHE A 525 -19.26 5.33 32.04
C PHE A 525 -18.43 5.80 33.25
N GLY A 526 -17.29 5.18 33.53
CA GLY A 526 -16.37 5.61 34.61
C GLY A 526 -15.89 7.06 34.44
N MET A 527 -15.64 7.50 33.20
CA MET A 527 -15.31 8.90 32.91
C MET A 527 -16.50 9.83 33.23
N VAL A 528 -17.72 9.46 32.84
CA VAL A 528 -18.94 10.22 33.16
C VAL A 528 -19.13 10.34 34.68
N VAL A 529 -18.91 9.25 35.43
CA VAL A 529 -19.01 9.25 36.90
C VAL A 529 -18.07 10.29 37.50
N LEU A 530 -16.79 10.32 37.09
CA LEU A 530 -15.83 11.29 37.63
C LEU A 530 -16.20 12.73 37.29
N GLU A 531 -16.66 13.00 36.07
CA GLU A 531 -17.08 14.35 35.68
C GLU A 531 -18.31 14.84 36.43
N VAL A 532 -19.30 13.96 36.62
CA VAL A 532 -20.54 14.28 37.35
C VAL A 532 -20.26 14.56 38.83
N VAL A 533 -19.43 13.73 39.49
CA VAL A 533 -19.13 13.92 40.92
C VAL A 533 -18.20 15.11 41.15
N CYS A 534 -17.19 15.30 40.29
CA CYS A 534 -16.22 16.38 40.44
C CYS A 534 -16.72 17.73 39.91
N GLY A 535 -17.80 17.73 39.11
CA GLY A 535 -18.34 18.92 38.46
C GLY A 535 -17.38 19.56 37.45
N LYS A 536 -16.37 18.81 36.98
CA LYS A 536 -15.27 19.30 36.13
C LYS A 536 -15.16 18.45 34.87
N ARG A 537 -14.77 19.09 33.77
CA ARG A 537 -14.48 18.42 32.50
C ARG A 537 -13.10 17.82 32.48
N SER A 538 -13.01 16.60 31.94
CA SER A 538 -11.77 15.99 31.54
C SER A 538 -11.36 16.55 30.17
N ARG A 539 -10.19 17.19 30.07
CA ARG A 539 -9.63 17.68 28.78
C ARG A 539 -8.74 16.64 28.07
N GLY A 540 -8.87 15.36 28.45
CA GLY A 540 -8.12 14.25 27.85
C GLY A 540 -6.85 13.87 28.62
N ILE A 541 -6.18 12.82 28.15
CA ILE A 541 -5.04 12.16 28.84
C ILE A 541 -3.72 12.97 28.73
N MET A 542 -3.66 13.97 27.84
CA MET A 542 -2.45 14.77 27.56
C MET A 542 -2.34 16.07 28.37
N ASP A 543 -3.23 16.29 29.35
CA ASP A 543 -3.15 17.44 30.26
C ASP A 543 -2.30 17.07 31.50
N GLU A 544 -1.39 17.96 31.90
CA GLU A 544 -0.56 17.83 33.11
C GLU A 544 -1.41 17.67 34.38
N ASN A 545 -2.71 18.02 34.33
CA ASN A 545 -3.69 17.88 35.40
C ASN A 545 -4.87 16.93 35.06
N SER A 546 -4.61 15.75 34.47
CA SER A 546 -5.63 14.72 34.18
C SER A 546 -6.57 14.47 35.38
N LEU A 547 -7.89 14.65 35.18
CA LEU A 547 -8.93 14.45 36.21
C LEU A 547 -8.84 13.05 36.83
N VAL A 548 -8.57 12.04 36.01
CA VAL A 548 -8.40 10.64 36.45
C VAL A 548 -7.19 10.49 37.37
N ASN A 549 -6.07 11.15 37.03
CA ASN A 549 -4.85 11.11 37.86
C ASN A 549 -5.12 11.75 39.23
N ASN A 550 -5.75 12.93 39.22
CA ASN A 550 -6.09 13.67 40.44
C ASN A 550 -6.98 12.86 41.39
N VAL A 551 -7.98 12.15 40.87
CA VAL A 551 -8.87 11.33 41.71
C VAL A 551 -8.14 10.07 42.23
N TRP A 552 -7.27 9.45 41.42
CA TRP A 552 -6.42 8.34 41.87
C TRP A 552 -5.45 8.75 42.99
N GLU A 553 -4.79 9.90 42.88
CA GLU A 553 -3.91 10.40 43.95
C GLU A 553 -4.67 10.68 45.25
N LEU A 554 -5.88 11.22 45.15
CA LEU A 554 -6.73 11.45 46.32
C LEU A 554 -7.22 10.14 46.93
N TYR A 555 -7.46 9.11 46.11
CA TYR A 555 -7.75 7.75 46.58
C TYR A 555 -6.58 7.18 47.38
N GLU A 556 -5.36 7.23 46.84
CA GLU A 556 -4.15 6.73 47.49
C GLU A 556 -3.87 7.44 48.83
N LYS A 557 -4.16 8.73 48.91
CA LYS A 557 -4.02 9.55 50.13
C LYS A 557 -5.18 9.40 51.12
N GLY A 558 -6.20 8.59 50.82
CA GLY A 558 -7.40 8.44 51.65
C GLY A 558 -8.31 9.68 51.69
N GLN A 559 -8.19 10.58 50.70
CA GLN A 559 -8.83 11.90 50.65
C GLN A 559 -9.83 12.05 49.49
N LEU A 560 -10.45 10.95 49.03
CA LEU A 560 -11.41 10.92 47.91
C LEU A 560 -12.44 12.05 47.90
N LEU A 561 -13.01 12.40 49.05
CA LEU A 561 -14.07 13.41 49.15
C LEU A 561 -13.61 14.82 48.73
N ARG A 562 -12.29 15.07 48.63
CA ARG A 562 -11.76 16.37 48.17
C ARG A 562 -11.98 16.63 46.68
N CYS A 563 -12.27 15.60 45.88
CA CYS A 563 -12.52 15.79 44.45
C CYS A 563 -13.96 16.22 44.15
N VAL A 564 -14.87 16.13 45.13
CA VAL A 564 -16.30 16.46 44.98
C VAL A 564 -16.47 17.92 44.57
N ASP A 565 -17.43 18.17 43.68
CA ASP A 565 -17.77 19.51 43.21
C ASP A 565 -18.02 20.47 44.38
N LYS A 566 -17.25 21.56 44.42
CA LYS A 566 -17.33 22.58 45.46
C LYS A 566 -18.70 23.28 45.47
N ASN A 567 -19.40 23.30 44.33
CA ASN A 567 -20.73 23.91 44.20
C ASN A 567 -21.83 23.11 44.92
N LEU A 568 -21.54 21.90 45.42
CA LEU A 568 -22.47 21.16 46.27
C LEU A 568 -22.45 21.66 47.72
N GLU A 569 -21.49 22.51 48.12
CA GLU A 569 -21.40 23.13 49.46
C GLU A 569 -21.49 22.12 50.63
N GLY A 570 -21.02 20.88 50.43
CA GLY A 570 -21.14 19.81 51.44
C GLY A 570 -22.52 19.15 51.55
N LYS A 571 -23.51 19.56 50.73
CA LYS A 571 -24.87 19.00 50.68
C LYS A 571 -24.91 17.72 49.83
N PHE A 572 -24.30 16.65 50.33
CA PHE A 572 -24.29 15.34 49.70
C PHE A 572 -24.20 14.22 50.73
N ASN A 573 -24.66 13.02 50.36
CA ASN A 573 -24.50 11.85 51.20
C ASN A 573 -23.07 11.31 51.05
N VAL A 574 -22.26 11.44 52.12
CA VAL A 574 -20.83 11.06 52.14
C VAL A 574 -20.61 9.60 51.74
N ASN A 575 -21.46 8.68 52.22
CA ASN A 575 -21.34 7.26 51.93
C ASN A 575 -21.65 6.96 50.46
N GLN A 576 -22.69 7.58 49.90
CA GLN A 576 -23.01 7.43 48.49
C GLN A 576 -21.89 7.97 47.60
N VAL A 577 -21.39 9.19 47.87
CA VAL A 577 -20.28 9.80 47.12
C VAL A 577 -19.05 8.90 47.11
N ARG A 578 -18.65 8.38 48.28
CA ARG A 578 -17.48 7.52 48.41
C ARG A 578 -17.63 6.25 47.57
N ARG A 579 -18.80 5.60 47.64
CA ARG A 579 -19.11 4.39 46.85
C ARG A 579 -19.09 4.68 45.35
N VAL A 580 -19.69 5.80 44.92
CA VAL A 580 -19.72 6.22 43.51
C VAL A 580 -18.32 6.48 42.96
N LEU A 581 -17.46 7.18 43.70
CA LEU A 581 -16.08 7.44 43.27
C LEU A 581 -15.26 6.16 43.17
N MET A 582 -15.42 5.23 44.13
CA MET A 582 -14.74 3.93 44.07
C MET A 582 -15.21 3.11 42.85
N VAL A 583 -16.51 3.14 42.55
CA VAL A 583 -17.05 2.51 41.34
C VAL A 583 -16.50 3.18 40.07
N GLY A 584 -16.46 4.50 40.01
CA GLY A 584 -15.89 5.23 38.89
C GLY A 584 -14.42 4.85 38.62
N LEU A 585 -13.60 4.74 39.67
CA LEU A 585 -12.22 4.29 39.56
C LEU A 585 -12.09 2.82 39.12
N ALA A 586 -12.96 1.92 39.61
CA ALA A 586 -12.99 0.53 39.20
C ALA A 586 -13.38 0.37 37.72
N CYS A 587 -14.36 1.14 37.25
CA CYS A 587 -14.76 1.21 35.84
C CYS A 587 -13.61 1.71 34.93
N LEU A 588 -12.73 2.56 35.46
CA LEU A 588 -11.56 3.11 34.75
C LEU A 588 -10.33 2.20 34.81
N HIS A 589 -10.47 0.95 35.23
CA HIS A 589 -9.35 0.01 35.26
C HIS A 589 -8.77 -0.20 33.84
N PRO A 590 -7.44 -0.16 33.64
CA PRO A 590 -6.84 -0.28 32.31
C PRO A 590 -7.11 -1.62 31.61
N GLY A 591 -7.06 -2.73 32.35
CA GLY A 591 -7.45 -4.05 31.83
C GLY A 591 -8.97 -4.18 31.75
N SER A 592 -9.51 -4.44 30.55
CA SER A 592 -10.96 -4.54 30.29
C SER A 592 -11.64 -5.63 31.11
N SER A 593 -11.03 -6.81 31.24
CA SER A 593 -11.56 -7.95 32.01
C SER A 593 -11.59 -7.74 33.53
N LEU A 594 -10.92 -6.71 34.04
CA LEU A 594 -10.88 -6.37 35.47
C LEU A 594 -11.88 -5.28 35.85
N ARG A 595 -12.60 -4.73 34.86
CA ARG A 595 -13.69 -3.78 35.11
C ARG A 595 -14.92 -4.54 35.62
N PRO A 596 -15.73 -3.94 36.49
CA PRO A 596 -16.98 -4.55 36.91
C PRO A 596 -17.98 -4.63 35.76
N ALA A 597 -18.78 -5.69 35.74
CA ALA A 597 -19.99 -5.73 34.92
C ALA A 597 -20.97 -4.63 35.36
N MET A 598 -21.73 -4.06 34.42
CA MET A 598 -22.66 -2.98 34.74
C MET A 598 -23.75 -3.41 35.74
N ARG A 599 -24.11 -4.69 35.80
CA ARG A 599 -25.05 -5.20 36.83
C ARG A 599 -24.51 -5.01 38.24
N LYS A 600 -23.21 -5.28 38.45
CA LYS A 600 -22.56 -5.06 39.75
C LYS A 600 -22.49 -3.57 40.10
N VAL A 601 -22.20 -2.72 39.11
CA VAL A 601 -22.22 -1.25 39.27
C VAL A 601 -23.61 -0.78 39.74
N ALA A 602 -24.68 -1.23 39.06
CA ALA A 602 -26.05 -0.86 39.42
C ALA A 602 -26.46 -1.35 40.82
N GLN A 603 -26.09 -2.58 41.20
CA GLN A 603 -26.33 -3.13 42.54
C GLN A 603 -25.65 -2.30 43.64
N VAL A 604 -24.40 -1.87 43.42
CA VAL A 604 -23.66 -1.03 44.39
C VAL A 604 -24.33 0.33 44.61
N PHE A 605 -24.98 0.89 43.59
CA PHE A 605 -25.73 2.15 43.68
C PHE A 605 -27.12 1.98 44.30
N LEU A 606 -27.80 0.86 44.05
CA LEU A 606 -29.17 0.63 44.55
C LEU A 606 -29.19 0.09 45.98
N ASN A 607 -28.16 -0.67 46.39
CA ASN A 607 -28.06 -1.29 47.70
C ASN A 607 -26.85 -0.72 48.50
N PRO A 608 -27.09 0.05 49.57
CA PRO A 608 -26.03 0.58 50.44
C PRO A 608 -25.14 -0.49 51.09
N ASP A 609 -25.66 -1.70 51.28
CA ASP A 609 -24.96 -2.80 51.96
C ASP A 609 -24.22 -3.72 50.98
N GLU A 610 -24.36 -3.50 49.67
CA GLU A 610 -23.67 -4.31 48.65
C GLU A 610 -22.14 -4.19 48.81
N PRO A 611 -21.38 -5.30 48.82
CA PRO A 611 -19.93 -5.24 48.92
C PRO A 611 -19.29 -4.51 47.73
N LEU A 612 -18.36 -3.60 48.02
CA LEU A 612 -17.56 -2.89 47.01
C LEU A 612 -16.55 -3.84 46.35
N MET A 613 -16.11 -3.48 45.14
CA MET A 613 -15.07 -4.21 44.41
C MET A 613 -13.72 -4.09 45.14
N SER A 614 -12.88 -5.11 44.99
CA SER A 614 -11.48 -5.06 45.45
C SER A 614 -10.72 -4.03 44.64
N MET A 615 -10.31 -2.93 45.29
CA MET A 615 -9.56 -1.86 44.66
C MET A 615 -8.05 -2.07 44.86
N PRO A 616 -7.21 -1.80 43.85
CA PRO A 616 -5.76 -1.80 44.04
C PRO A 616 -5.34 -0.67 45.00
N THR A 617 -4.20 -0.83 45.66
CA THR A 617 -3.66 0.15 46.62
C THR A 617 -3.05 1.39 45.95
N SER A 618 -2.67 1.28 44.68
CA SER A 618 -2.19 2.39 43.84
C SER A 618 -2.69 2.24 42.41
N ARG A 619 -2.60 3.30 41.60
CA ARG A 619 -3.03 3.24 40.20
C ARG A 619 -2.30 2.14 39.43
N PRO A 620 -3.01 1.20 38.79
CA PRO A 620 -2.39 0.20 37.92
C PRO A 620 -1.72 0.87 36.72
N LEU A 621 -0.40 0.70 36.57
CA LEU A 621 0.33 1.13 35.38
C LEU A 621 0.04 0.15 34.23
N VAL A 622 -0.26 0.68 33.05
CA VAL A 622 -0.64 -0.10 31.86
C VAL A 622 0.50 -1.05 31.47
N VAL A 623 0.32 -2.34 31.72
CA VAL A 623 1.08 -3.42 31.08
C VAL A 623 0.10 -4.52 30.71
N THR A 624 -0.25 -4.64 29.43
CA THR A 624 -0.79 -5.91 28.89
C THR A 624 -0.33 -6.13 27.46
N LEU A 625 0.48 -7.18 27.31
CA LEU A 625 0.69 -7.97 26.11
C LEU A 625 -0.64 -8.64 25.73
N SER A 626 -1.05 -8.60 24.46
CA SER A 626 -2.15 -9.43 23.96
C SER A 626 -1.82 -10.02 22.60
N PHE A 627 -1.70 -11.35 22.57
CA PHE A 627 -1.72 -12.14 21.34
C PHE A 627 -3.16 -12.51 20.99
N SER A 628 -3.57 -12.24 19.74
CA SER A 628 -4.84 -12.72 19.20
C SER A 628 -4.55 -13.83 18.18
N SER A 629 -4.70 -15.08 18.59
CA SER A 629 -4.98 -16.18 17.66
C SER A 629 -6.49 -16.23 17.41
N SER A 630 -6.92 -15.90 16.19
CA SER A 630 -8.18 -16.40 15.59
C SER A 630 -8.11 -16.13 14.09
N ALA A 631 -7.85 -17.19 13.35
CA ALA A 631 -7.93 -17.20 11.90
C ALA A 631 -9.40 -17.33 11.48
N THR A 632 -9.91 -16.39 10.68
CA THR A 632 -10.95 -16.66 9.68
C THR A 632 -10.78 -15.72 8.48
N ASN A 633 -11.01 -16.30 7.30
CA ASN A 633 -10.53 -15.88 5.99
C ASN A 633 -11.23 -14.63 5.40
N SER A 634 -10.47 -13.56 5.14
CA SER A 634 -10.72 -12.61 4.03
C SER A 634 -9.53 -11.64 3.81
N THR A 635 -8.82 -11.82 2.68
CA THR A 635 -7.90 -10.94 1.91
C THR A 635 -6.90 -9.98 2.61
N ARG A 636 -5.60 -10.21 2.29
CA ARG A 636 -4.41 -9.32 2.29
C ARG A 636 -4.11 -8.51 3.57
N GLY A 637 -3.22 -9.07 4.39
CA GLY A 637 -2.22 -8.36 5.21
C GLY A 637 -2.75 -7.43 6.31
N ALA A 638 -3.30 -7.98 7.40
CA ALA A 638 -3.60 -7.20 8.60
C ALA A 638 -2.31 -6.61 9.21
N THR A 639 -2.15 -5.28 9.17
CA THR A 639 -1.02 -4.54 9.72
C THR A 639 -1.38 -3.99 11.10
N SER A 640 -0.58 -4.29 12.13
CA SER A 640 -0.76 -3.72 13.48
C SER A 640 0.37 -2.73 13.80
N THR A 641 0.06 -1.50 14.22
CA THR A 641 1.08 -0.49 14.58
C THR A 641 1.14 -0.34 16.10
N ILE A 642 2.34 -0.47 16.69
CA ILE A 642 2.65 -0.23 18.09
C ILE A 642 3.46 1.06 18.18
N SER A 643 3.00 2.05 18.94
CA SER A 643 3.78 3.25 19.23
C SER A 643 4.51 3.09 20.57
N LEU A 644 5.83 3.28 20.57
CA LEU A 644 6.64 3.27 21.79
C LEU A 644 6.55 4.66 22.43
N GLN A 645 6.07 4.76 23.68
CA GLN A 645 6.07 6.01 24.46
C GLN A 645 7.37 6.16 25.24
N SER A 646 7.82 7.40 25.46
CA SER A 646 8.89 7.69 26.41
C SER A 646 8.45 7.26 27.81
N LEU A 647 9.23 6.39 28.45
CA LEU A 647 8.98 5.95 29.82
C LEU A 647 10.27 6.02 30.62
N PRO A 648 10.20 6.31 31.94
CA PRO A 648 11.37 6.38 32.82
C PRO A 648 11.98 5.01 33.18
N ASP A 649 11.48 3.90 32.63
CA ASP A 649 11.89 2.54 33.07
C ASP A 649 12.15 1.61 31.88
N GLU A 650 13.39 1.13 31.79
CA GLU A 650 14.00 0.34 30.71
C GLU A 650 13.32 -1.03 30.47
N ARG A 651 12.45 -1.48 31.39
CA ARG A 651 11.88 -2.85 31.42
C ARG A 651 10.78 -3.15 30.40
N VAL A 652 10.17 -2.13 29.79
CA VAL A 652 9.03 -2.33 28.85
C VAL A 652 9.51 -2.70 27.45
N ILE A 653 10.66 -2.17 27.02
CA ILE A 653 11.16 -2.36 25.66
C ILE A 653 11.82 -3.75 25.49
N THR A 654 12.38 -4.30 26.57
CA THR A 654 12.99 -5.65 26.59
C THR A 654 11.97 -6.78 26.34
N ARG A 655 10.68 -6.56 26.61
CA ARG A 655 9.62 -7.57 26.42
C ARG A 655 9.11 -7.69 24.98
N ASN A 656 9.15 -6.64 24.16
CA ASN A 656 8.52 -6.64 22.83
C ASN A 656 9.20 -7.57 21.80
N PRO A 657 10.54 -7.54 21.61
CA PRO A 657 11.22 -8.51 20.75
C PRO A 657 10.97 -9.95 21.23
N SER A 658 11.04 -10.19 22.55
CA SER A 658 10.80 -11.51 23.14
C SER A 658 9.39 -12.06 22.86
N CYS A 659 8.39 -11.17 22.77
CA CYS A 659 7.01 -11.54 22.43
C CYS A 659 6.85 -11.81 20.94
N SER A 660 7.36 -10.95 20.06
CA SER A 660 7.30 -11.21 18.62
C SER A 660 8.06 -12.48 18.22
N VAL A 661 9.20 -12.76 18.85
CA VAL A 661 9.96 -14.02 18.71
C VAL A 661 9.11 -15.22 19.14
N LYS A 662 8.37 -15.11 20.26
CA LYS A 662 7.53 -16.20 20.79
C LYS A 662 6.35 -16.58 19.88
N TYR A 663 5.88 -15.67 19.02
CA TYR A 663 4.68 -15.88 18.20
C TYR A 663 4.91 -15.68 16.69
N GLY A 664 6.18 -15.56 16.27
CA GLY A 664 6.56 -15.54 14.85
C GLY A 664 6.10 -14.31 14.06
N LEU A 665 5.89 -13.16 14.71
CA LEU A 665 5.50 -11.92 14.02
C LEU A 665 6.73 -11.12 13.58
N GLN A 666 6.75 -10.68 12.32
CA GLN A 666 7.81 -9.80 11.81
C GLN A 666 7.67 -8.39 12.38
N ILE A 667 8.79 -7.69 12.58
CA ILE A 667 8.82 -6.30 13.05
C ILE A 667 9.34 -5.36 11.96
N ARG A 668 8.66 -4.24 11.76
CA ARG A 668 9.12 -3.09 10.96
C ARG A 668 9.31 -1.90 11.88
N ILE A 669 10.42 -1.19 11.77
CA ILE A 669 10.76 -0.08 12.68
C ILE A 669 10.60 1.23 11.93
N ARG A 670 9.76 2.14 12.45
CA ARG A 670 9.51 3.46 11.88
C ARG A 670 10.02 4.55 12.81
N SER A 671 10.96 5.35 12.31
CA SER A 671 11.38 6.62 12.90
C SER A 671 10.59 7.76 12.21
N GLY A 672 11.19 8.50 11.28
CA GLY A 672 10.52 9.60 10.55
C GLY A 672 9.69 9.15 9.34
N GLY A 673 9.65 7.87 8.99
CA GLY A 673 8.81 7.35 7.90
C GLY A 673 9.27 7.69 6.47
N HIS A 674 10.54 8.06 6.28
CA HIS A 674 11.13 8.45 4.99
C HIS A 674 11.76 7.29 4.19
N ASP A 675 11.43 6.02 4.49
CA ASP A 675 11.95 4.88 3.69
C ASP A 675 11.38 4.94 2.27
N TYR A 676 12.26 5.00 1.26
CA TYR A 676 11.88 5.23 -0.15
C TYR A 676 11.00 4.15 -0.75
N GLU A 677 10.97 2.96 -0.15
CA GLU A 677 10.17 1.81 -0.57
C GLU A 677 9.12 1.44 0.49
N GLY A 678 8.97 2.28 1.52
CA GLY A 678 8.01 2.09 2.60
C GLY A 678 8.30 0.91 3.53
N LEU A 679 9.50 0.32 3.52
CA LEU A 679 9.79 -0.92 4.27
C LEU A 679 9.74 -0.78 5.80
N SER A 680 9.68 0.47 6.30
CA SER A 680 9.46 0.77 7.72
C SER A 680 8.01 0.58 8.17
N TYR A 681 7.05 0.49 7.25
CA TYR A 681 5.62 0.34 7.55
C TYR A 681 4.83 -0.52 6.54
N ALA A 682 5.49 -1.05 5.52
CA ALA A 682 4.93 -1.93 4.50
C ALA A 682 5.82 -3.16 4.30
N SER A 683 5.22 -4.23 3.76
CA SER A 683 5.91 -5.42 3.29
C SER A 683 5.38 -5.81 1.92
N LEU A 684 6.24 -6.41 1.08
CA LEU A 684 5.84 -7.01 -0.19
C LEU A 684 5.16 -8.38 -0.02
N ASP A 685 5.36 -9.01 1.14
CA ASP A 685 4.83 -10.32 1.45
C ASP A 685 3.52 -10.21 2.23
N ASP A 686 2.65 -11.21 2.10
CA ASP A 686 1.42 -11.32 2.89
C ASP A 686 1.69 -11.75 4.36
N THR A 687 2.97 -11.78 4.79
CA THR A 687 3.36 -12.14 6.16
C THR A 687 2.90 -11.05 7.14
N PRO A 688 2.15 -11.40 8.20
CA PRO A 688 1.75 -10.45 9.22
C PRO A 688 2.96 -9.81 9.90
N PHE A 689 2.93 -8.49 10.06
CA PHE A 689 3.98 -7.75 10.75
C PHE A 689 3.43 -6.66 11.64
N ILE A 690 4.28 -6.23 12.57
CA ILE A 690 4.04 -5.13 13.50
C ILE A 690 4.94 -3.95 13.12
N VAL A 691 4.39 -2.75 13.11
CA VAL A 691 5.17 -1.51 13.01
C VAL A 691 5.50 -1.00 14.41
N LEU A 692 6.78 -0.91 14.77
CA LEU A 692 7.25 -0.18 15.96
C LEU A 692 7.53 1.26 15.58
N ASP A 693 6.63 2.16 15.96
CA ASP A 693 6.76 3.60 15.70
C ASP A 693 7.45 4.31 16.86
N LEU A 694 8.61 4.89 16.58
CA LEU A 694 9.48 5.57 17.54
C LEU A 694 9.15 7.06 17.71
N ASN A 695 8.10 7.59 17.08
CA ASN A 695 7.76 9.03 17.09
C ASN A 695 7.78 9.70 18.48
N GLN A 696 7.52 8.97 19.57
CA GLN A 696 7.57 9.53 20.93
C GLN A 696 8.95 9.45 21.61
N LEU A 697 9.87 8.60 21.11
CA LEU A 697 11.26 8.52 21.55
C LEU A 697 12.09 9.54 20.78
N ARG A 698 11.96 10.82 21.14
CA ARG A 698 12.50 11.95 20.39
C ARG A 698 13.24 12.98 21.24
N SER A 699 13.67 12.61 22.45
CA SER A 699 14.50 13.45 23.30
C SER A 699 15.83 13.77 22.65
N VAL A 700 16.29 15.02 22.82
CA VAL A 700 17.60 15.50 22.38
C VAL A 700 18.27 16.20 23.55
N THR A 701 19.31 15.58 24.10
CA THR A 701 20.08 16.11 25.23
C THR A 701 21.47 16.49 24.75
N VAL A 702 21.79 17.79 24.81
CA VAL A 702 23.05 18.35 24.29
C VAL A 702 23.96 18.73 25.45
N ASP A 703 25.21 18.26 25.39
CA ASP A 703 26.32 18.69 26.22
C ASP A 703 27.28 19.53 25.38
N SER A 704 27.18 20.85 25.51
CA SER A 704 28.00 21.79 24.76
C SER A 704 29.47 21.82 25.18
N GLU A 705 29.77 21.46 26.43
CA GLU A 705 31.15 21.43 26.94
C GLU A 705 31.89 20.22 26.39
N ALA A 706 31.28 19.04 26.48
CA ALA A 706 31.80 17.82 25.89
C ALA A 706 31.69 17.81 24.35
N LYS A 707 30.94 18.74 23.76
CA LYS A 707 30.60 18.78 22.33
C LYS A 707 29.94 17.48 21.87
N THR A 708 29.02 16.96 22.67
CA THR A 708 28.28 15.73 22.35
C THR A 708 26.79 15.92 22.53
N ALA A 709 26.00 15.01 21.96
CA ALA A 709 24.57 14.94 22.26
C ALA A 709 24.09 13.49 22.27
N TRP A 710 23.11 13.20 23.14
CA TRP A 710 22.28 12.01 23.05
C TRP A 710 20.97 12.35 22.33
N VAL A 711 20.64 11.55 21.32
CA VAL A 711 19.51 11.79 20.42
C VAL A 711 18.73 10.50 20.28
N GLU A 712 17.47 10.48 20.72
CA GLU A 712 16.61 9.32 20.53
C GLU A 712 16.23 9.15 19.05
N SER A 713 16.14 7.90 18.61
CA SER A 713 15.97 7.51 17.20
C SER A 713 14.70 8.03 16.55
N GLY A 714 13.67 8.37 17.32
CA GLY A 714 12.42 8.95 16.83
C GLY A 714 12.47 10.45 16.59
N ALA A 715 13.52 11.16 17.04
CA ALA A 715 13.74 12.58 16.73
C ALA A 715 13.94 12.80 15.23
N THR A 716 13.55 13.96 14.72
CA THR A 716 13.86 14.38 13.34
C THR A 716 15.18 15.13 13.24
N LEU A 717 15.74 15.23 12.04
CA LEU A 717 16.94 16.04 11.79
C LEU A 717 16.70 17.52 12.11
N GLY A 718 15.49 18.03 11.87
CA GLY A 718 15.08 19.38 12.23
C GLY A 718 15.09 19.62 13.75
N GLU A 719 14.50 18.71 14.51
CA GLU A 719 14.53 18.77 15.99
C GLU A 719 15.97 18.71 16.50
N LEU A 720 16.80 17.82 15.96
CA LEU A 720 18.22 17.72 16.32
C LEU A 720 18.96 19.04 16.09
N SER A 721 18.90 19.58 14.87
CA SER A 721 19.58 20.83 14.51
C SER A 721 19.07 22.00 15.35
N TYR A 722 17.76 22.07 15.61
CA TYR A 722 17.16 23.08 16.46
C TYR A 722 17.75 23.03 17.87
N TRP A 723 17.67 21.88 18.56
CA TRP A 723 18.12 21.77 19.94
C TRP A 723 19.63 21.99 20.13
N VAL A 724 20.45 21.57 19.16
CA VAL A 724 21.88 21.89 19.15
C VAL A 724 22.09 23.41 19.04
N SER A 725 21.41 24.07 18.12
CA SER A 725 21.53 25.53 17.94
C SER A 725 21.06 26.35 19.14
N GLN A 726 20.06 25.85 19.88
CA GLN A 726 19.58 26.50 21.11
C GLN A 726 20.61 26.43 22.24
N LYS A 727 21.48 25.42 22.24
CA LYS A 727 22.50 25.22 23.26
C LYS A 727 23.84 25.85 22.89
N SER A 728 24.16 25.93 21.61
CA SER A 728 25.36 26.62 21.13
C SER A 728 25.17 27.15 19.71
N LYS A 729 25.58 28.40 19.48
CA LYS A 729 25.57 29.03 18.15
C LYS A 729 26.74 28.62 17.26
N VAL A 730 27.74 27.93 17.81
CA VAL A 730 28.97 27.54 17.12
C VAL A 730 29.17 26.03 17.06
N LEU A 731 28.15 25.27 17.46
CA LEU A 731 28.10 23.83 17.28
C LEU A 731 26.94 23.48 16.34
N GLY A 732 27.16 22.46 15.53
CA GLY A 732 26.17 21.87 14.65
C GLY A 732 26.37 20.37 14.55
N PHE A 733 25.63 19.73 13.64
CA PHE A 733 25.78 18.31 13.34
C PHE A 733 25.55 18.07 11.84
N PRO A 734 26.38 17.26 11.14
CA PRO A 734 26.23 16.98 9.72
C PRO A 734 24.98 16.14 9.43
N THR A 735 23.81 16.80 9.35
CA THR A 735 22.53 16.20 8.98
C THR A 735 22.33 16.18 7.47
N GLY A 736 21.34 15.41 7.00
CA GLY A 736 20.79 15.56 5.65
C GLY A 736 19.95 16.83 5.47
N GLU A 737 19.58 17.12 4.22
CA GLU A 737 18.85 18.34 3.83
C GLU A 737 17.37 18.35 4.28
N CYS A 738 16.72 17.19 4.27
CA CYS A 738 15.30 17.05 4.61
C CYS A 738 15.08 17.02 6.13
N THR A 739 14.51 18.09 6.69
CA THR A 739 14.39 18.29 8.15
C THR A 739 13.41 17.36 8.85
N SER A 740 12.43 16.77 8.13
CA SER A 740 11.47 15.80 8.69
C SER A 740 11.98 14.37 8.75
N VAL A 741 13.14 14.08 8.15
CA VAL A 741 13.74 12.74 8.19
C VAL A 741 14.06 12.38 9.63
N GLY A 742 13.78 11.13 10.01
CA GLY A 742 14.05 10.63 11.35
C GLY A 742 15.51 10.18 11.53
N VAL A 743 16.09 10.53 12.67
CA VAL A 743 17.48 10.26 13.05
C VAL A 743 17.79 8.77 12.96
N GLY A 744 16.91 7.90 13.48
CA GLY A 744 17.14 6.45 13.52
C GLY A 744 17.34 5.82 12.15
N GLY A 745 16.58 6.24 11.14
CA GLY A 745 16.79 5.79 9.75
C GLY A 745 18.07 6.38 9.17
N GLN A 746 18.20 7.71 9.22
CA GLN A 746 19.28 8.46 8.58
C GLN A 746 20.68 8.02 9.06
N LEU A 747 20.93 8.04 10.38
CA LEU A 747 22.22 7.71 10.97
C LEU A 747 22.55 6.22 10.84
N SER A 748 21.55 5.37 10.69
CA SER A 748 21.81 3.94 10.56
C SER A 748 22.18 3.52 9.14
N GLY A 749 21.84 4.33 8.14
CA GLY A 749 22.22 4.11 6.73
C GLY A 749 23.34 5.04 6.23
N GLY A 750 23.88 5.94 7.06
CA GLY A 750 24.94 6.89 6.69
C GLY A 750 24.59 8.32 7.10
N GLY A 751 23.74 8.96 6.31
CA GLY A 751 23.34 10.36 6.49
C GLY A 751 24.28 11.33 5.79
N TYR A 752 24.01 11.55 4.50
CA TYR A 752 24.74 12.50 3.67
C TYR A 752 24.01 13.85 3.67
N GLY A 753 24.75 14.96 3.56
CA GLY A 753 24.17 16.31 3.49
C GLY A 753 25.23 17.40 3.28
N THR A 754 24.83 18.66 3.47
CA THR A 754 25.60 19.86 3.08
C THR A 754 26.95 20.04 3.80
N MET A 755 27.19 19.32 4.88
CA MET A 755 28.46 19.37 5.63
C MET A 755 29.35 18.13 5.41
N ALA A 756 28.93 17.20 4.54
CA ALA A 756 29.62 15.92 4.35
C ALA A 756 31.06 16.07 3.87
N ARG A 757 31.34 17.05 3.00
CA ARG A 757 32.69 17.33 2.48
C ARG A 757 33.67 17.83 3.55
N LYS A 758 33.19 18.35 4.68
CA LYS A 758 34.03 18.83 5.78
C LYS A 758 34.11 17.87 6.96
N TYR A 759 32.99 17.23 7.29
CA TYR A 759 32.86 16.43 8.51
C TYR A 759 32.51 14.97 8.28
N GLY A 760 32.34 14.53 7.03
CA GLY A 760 31.85 13.20 6.71
C GLY A 760 30.34 13.05 6.95
N LEU A 761 29.87 11.81 6.94
CA LEU A 761 28.46 11.48 7.14
C LEU A 761 28.01 11.71 8.59
N SER A 762 26.70 11.72 8.82
CA SER A 762 26.13 11.67 10.17
C SER A 762 26.68 10.47 10.96
N SER A 763 26.73 9.28 10.33
CA SER A 763 27.26 8.04 10.94
C SER A 763 28.74 8.10 11.29
N ASP A 764 29.54 8.88 10.56
CA ASP A 764 30.98 9.05 10.86
C ASP A 764 31.19 9.79 12.19
N ASN A 765 30.18 10.53 12.64
CA ASN A 765 30.19 11.34 13.86
C ASN A 765 29.43 10.68 15.02
N VAL A 766 29.04 9.41 14.90
CA VAL A 766 28.45 8.63 15.99
C VAL A 766 29.54 7.98 16.83
N ILE A 767 29.49 8.20 18.15
CA ILE A 767 30.48 7.70 19.12
C ILE A 767 29.96 6.62 20.06
N ASP A 768 28.64 6.52 20.25
CA ASP A 768 27.95 5.49 21.03
C ASP A 768 26.49 5.34 20.53
N ALA A 769 25.80 4.29 20.94
CA ALA A 769 24.39 4.07 20.66
C ALA A 769 23.77 3.12 21.69
N LEU A 770 22.47 3.24 21.93
CA LEU A 770 21.70 2.22 22.66
C LEU A 770 20.88 1.41 21.67
N ILE A 771 21.04 0.09 21.65
CA ILE A 771 20.32 -0.83 20.78
C ILE A 771 19.67 -1.95 21.57
N ILE A 772 18.51 -2.40 21.12
CA ILE A 772 17.88 -3.64 21.58
C ILE A 772 18.15 -4.75 20.57
N ASP A 773 18.76 -5.83 21.06
CA ASP A 773 19.06 -7.02 20.26
C ASP A 773 17.86 -8.00 20.15
N VAL A 774 18.08 -9.13 19.49
CA VAL A 774 17.05 -10.16 19.27
C VAL A 774 16.56 -10.81 20.57
N HIS A 775 17.37 -10.75 21.63
CA HIS A 775 17.03 -11.27 22.96
C HIS A 775 16.35 -10.24 23.85
N GLY A 776 16.14 -9.01 23.35
CA GLY A 776 15.54 -7.93 24.12
C GLY A 776 16.51 -7.26 25.10
N ARG A 777 17.82 -7.47 24.99
CA ARG A 777 18.82 -6.80 25.84
C ARG A 777 19.10 -5.40 25.31
N ILE A 778 19.17 -4.40 26.19
CA ILE A 778 19.65 -3.06 25.84
C ILE A 778 21.17 -3.08 25.93
N LEU A 779 21.83 -2.71 24.84
CA LEU A 779 23.28 -2.71 24.69
C LEU A 779 23.74 -1.30 24.31
N ASP A 780 24.70 -0.78 25.07
CA ASP A 780 25.55 0.35 24.69
C ASP A 780 26.72 -0.11 23.80
N ARG A 781 27.57 0.80 23.31
CA ARG A 781 28.73 0.45 22.47
C ARG A 781 29.62 -0.62 23.12
N LYS A 782 29.89 -0.48 24.42
CA LYS A 782 30.76 -1.38 25.16
C LYS A 782 30.19 -2.80 25.21
N SER A 783 28.89 -2.93 25.50
CA SER A 783 28.21 -4.21 25.65
C SER A 783 27.78 -4.84 24.31
N MET A 784 27.54 -4.04 23.27
CA MET A 784 27.22 -4.54 21.93
C MET A 784 28.47 -4.99 21.15
N GLY A 785 29.64 -4.47 21.51
CA GLY A 785 30.91 -4.73 20.84
C GLY A 785 31.10 -3.92 19.55
N GLU A 786 32.36 -3.80 19.11
CA GLU A 786 32.72 -2.92 18.00
C GLU A 786 32.15 -3.37 16.64
N ASP A 787 31.94 -4.68 16.44
CA ASP A 787 31.39 -5.19 15.18
C ASP A 787 29.92 -4.80 14.98
N LEU A 788 29.09 -4.91 16.01
CA LEU A 788 27.70 -4.46 15.95
C LEU A 788 27.63 -2.93 15.89
N PHE A 789 28.45 -2.23 16.69
CA PHE A 789 28.56 -0.77 16.65
C PHE A 789 29.02 -0.25 15.28
N TRP A 790 29.93 -0.94 14.61
CA TRP A 790 30.30 -0.68 13.22
C TRP A 790 29.10 -0.91 12.28
N ALA A 791 28.42 -2.05 12.38
CA ALA A 791 27.35 -2.44 11.48
C ALA A 791 26.15 -1.47 11.49
N ILE A 792 25.78 -0.95 12.66
CA ILE A 792 24.63 -0.02 12.79
C ILE A 792 24.94 1.38 12.26
N ARG A 793 26.21 1.75 12.04
CA ARG A 793 26.63 3.06 11.53
C ARG A 793 26.73 3.09 10.00
N GLY A 794 25.74 2.54 9.31
CA GLY A 794 25.69 2.56 7.84
C GLY A 794 25.04 1.33 7.21
N GLY A 795 24.93 0.21 7.94
CA GLY A 795 24.37 -1.06 7.42
C GLY A 795 22.84 -1.15 7.45
N GLY A 796 22.15 -0.11 7.93
CA GLY A 796 20.71 -0.09 8.18
C GLY A 796 20.37 -0.74 9.52
N GLY A 797 20.08 0.09 10.53
CA GLY A 797 19.98 -0.31 11.94
C GLY A 797 18.89 -1.36 12.18
N SER A 798 17.76 -1.25 11.47
CA SER A 798 16.65 -2.19 11.53
C SER A 798 16.97 -3.60 11.01
N THR A 799 18.18 -3.81 10.48
CA THR A 799 18.70 -5.14 10.11
C THR A 799 19.33 -5.85 11.31
N PHE A 800 19.82 -5.11 12.31
CA PHE A 800 20.60 -5.69 13.41
C PHE A 800 19.87 -5.61 14.75
N GLY A 801 18.92 -4.68 14.89
CA GLY A 801 18.13 -4.52 16.10
C GLY A 801 17.28 -3.25 16.08
N LEU A 802 16.76 -2.90 17.25
CA LEU A 802 16.05 -1.64 17.47
C LEU A 802 16.98 -0.63 18.13
N VAL A 803 17.53 0.31 17.34
CA VAL A 803 18.35 1.40 17.90
C VAL A 803 17.44 2.41 18.59
N LEU A 804 17.60 2.59 19.89
CA LEU A 804 16.82 3.50 20.72
C LEU A 804 17.35 4.94 20.65
N SER A 805 18.66 5.11 20.74
CA SER A 805 19.31 6.42 20.79
C SER A 805 20.75 6.37 20.29
N TRP A 806 21.24 7.54 19.92
CA TRP A 806 22.58 7.74 19.37
C TRP A 806 23.31 8.78 20.20
N LYS A 807 24.57 8.48 20.55
CA LYS A 807 25.49 9.49 21.06
C LYS A 807 26.36 9.98 19.92
N ILE A 808 26.31 11.28 19.68
CA ILE A 808 26.97 11.93 18.55
C ILE A 808 27.99 12.96 19.01
N ASN A 809 29.04 13.14 18.21
CA ASN A 809 29.93 14.28 18.28
C ASN A 809 29.32 15.46 17.54
N LEU A 810 29.27 16.60 18.22
CA LEU A 810 28.92 17.88 17.61
C LEU A 810 30.16 18.50 16.98
N VAL A 811 29.96 19.12 15.82
CA VAL A 811 31.03 19.72 15.02
C VAL A 811 30.99 21.23 15.12
N TYR A 812 32.13 21.87 14.93
CA TYR A 812 32.19 23.33 14.91
C TYR A 812 31.47 23.88 13.67
N VAL A 813 30.67 24.91 13.85
CA VAL A 813 30.15 25.74 12.76
C VAL A 813 30.50 27.20 13.06
N PRO A 814 30.97 27.98 12.08
CA PRO A 814 31.29 29.38 12.33
C PRO A 814 30.02 30.17 12.68
N PRO A 815 30.13 31.27 13.45
CA PRO A 815 28.99 32.13 13.77
C PRO A 815 28.24 32.65 12.54
N VAL A 816 28.96 32.80 11.42
CA VAL A 816 28.44 33.22 10.12
C VAL A 816 28.78 32.15 9.09
N VAL A 817 27.76 31.73 8.36
CA VAL A 817 27.85 30.92 7.14
C VAL A 817 27.23 31.71 5.99
N THR A 818 27.62 31.40 4.77
CA THR A 818 27.07 32.04 3.56
C THR A 818 26.42 31.00 2.67
N VAL A 819 25.24 31.33 2.15
CA VAL A 819 24.54 30.53 1.13
C VAL A 819 24.34 31.36 -0.13
N PHE A 820 24.26 30.69 -1.28
CA PHE A 820 23.70 31.25 -2.51
C PHE A 820 22.80 30.23 -3.20
N THR A 821 21.90 30.72 -4.04
CA THR A 821 21.14 29.90 -5.00
C THR A 821 21.18 30.57 -6.37
N ILE A 822 21.86 29.95 -7.33
CA ILE A 822 21.93 30.43 -8.71
C ILE A 822 21.21 29.42 -9.61
N SER A 823 20.18 29.88 -10.32
CA SER A 823 19.46 29.06 -11.31
C SER A 823 19.81 29.50 -12.73
N LYS A 824 20.15 28.53 -13.58
CA LYS A 824 20.40 28.73 -15.01
C LYS A 824 19.48 27.83 -15.82
N ARG A 825 18.86 28.39 -16.85
CA ARG A 825 18.20 27.56 -17.88
C ARG A 825 19.26 26.73 -18.58
N LEU A 826 19.04 25.44 -18.71
CA LEU A 826 19.97 24.52 -19.35
C LEU A 826 19.65 24.41 -20.85
N ASP A 827 20.60 24.87 -21.65
CA ASP A 827 20.64 24.74 -23.09
C ASP A 827 22.10 24.54 -23.54
N LYS A 828 22.35 24.42 -24.85
CA LYS A 828 23.71 24.16 -25.37
C LYS A 828 24.74 25.19 -24.92
N SER A 829 24.36 26.41 -24.58
CA SER A 829 25.28 27.47 -24.13
C SER A 829 25.59 27.41 -22.63
N THR A 830 24.73 26.78 -21.82
CA THR A 830 24.85 26.72 -20.36
C THR A 830 25.15 25.32 -19.82
N THR A 831 24.93 24.25 -20.59
CA THR A 831 25.40 22.88 -20.26
C THR A 831 26.90 22.81 -19.94
N PRO A 832 27.81 23.58 -20.58
CA PRO A 832 29.22 23.61 -20.18
C PRO A 832 29.45 23.97 -18.70
N LEU A 833 28.54 24.74 -18.08
CA LEU A 833 28.62 25.05 -16.64
C LEU A 833 28.40 23.81 -15.77
N VAL A 834 27.49 22.92 -16.18
CA VAL A 834 27.29 21.61 -15.53
C VAL A 834 28.54 20.77 -15.71
N ASN A 835 29.13 20.75 -16.91
CA ASN A 835 30.37 20.04 -17.16
C ASN A 835 31.50 20.53 -16.25
N LYS A 836 31.68 21.85 -16.13
CA LYS A 836 32.67 22.46 -15.24
C LYS A 836 32.42 22.07 -13.78
N TRP A 837 31.18 22.12 -13.31
CA TRP A 837 30.81 21.72 -11.94
C TRP A 837 31.26 20.29 -11.61
N GLN A 838 31.13 19.32 -12.53
CA GLN A 838 31.58 17.93 -12.30
C GLN A 838 33.08 17.86 -11.94
N HIS A 839 33.89 18.73 -12.55
CA HIS A 839 35.34 18.75 -12.37
C HIS A 839 35.78 19.48 -11.11
N VAL A 840 35.04 20.50 -10.68
CA VAL A 840 35.48 21.38 -9.57
C VAL A 840 34.78 21.08 -8.24
N ALA A 841 33.51 20.67 -8.25
CA ALA A 841 32.70 20.64 -7.02
C ALA A 841 33.21 19.63 -5.99
N HIS A 842 33.84 18.55 -6.43
CA HIS A 842 34.41 17.53 -5.54
C HIS A 842 35.79 17.92 -4.98
N ASP A 843 36.53 18.80 -5.66
CA ASP A 843 37.90 19.20 -5.30
C ASP A 843 37.99 20.60 -4.68
N ILE A 844 36.91 21.39 -4.77
CA ILE A 844 36.83 22.73 -4.16
C ILE A 844 37.07 22.66 -2.64
N THR A 845 37.49 23.76 -2.00
CA THR A 845 37.73 23.78 -0.54
C THR A 845 36.63 23.06 0.27
N GLN A 846 37.01 22.31 1.31
CA GLN A 846 36.06 21.54 2.13
C GLN A 846 35.03 22.41 2.85
N ASN A 847 35.32 23.71 3.01
CA ASN A 847 34.39 24.68 3.56
C ASN A 847 33.22 25.02 2.64
N LEU A 848 33.26 24.61 1.37
CA LEU A 848 32.25 24.92 0.36
C LEU A 848 31.58 23.65 -0.14
N PHE A 849 30.26 23.57 0.03
CA PHE A 849 29.41 22.59 -0.60
C PHE A 849 28.57 23.26 -1.68
N ILE A 850 28.52 22.70 -2.89
CA ILE A 850 27.70 23.19 -3.99
C ILE A 850 26.97 22.01 -4.62
N ASN A 851 25.69 21.81 -4.31
CA ASN A 851 24.88 20.82 -5.01
C ASN A 851 24.32 21.41 -6.31
N LEU A 852 23.91 20.52 -7.22
CA LEU A 852 23.24 20.90 -8.45
C LEU A 852 21.93 20.12 -8.58
N ILE A 853 20.81 20.84 -8.64
CA ILE A 853 19.48 20.26 -8.86
C ILE A 853 19.00 20.65 -10.25
N ILE A 854 18.83 19.66 -11.12
CA ILE A 854 18.33 19.81 -12.48
C ILE A 854 16.87 19.38 -12.54
N THR A 855 15.97 20.32 -12.77
CA THR A 855 14.52 20.13 -12.69
C THR A 855 13.82 20.59 -13.97
N PRO A 856 12.78 19.86 -14.44
CA PRO A 856 11.89 20.35 -15.48
C PRO A 856 10.98 21.43 -14.89
N VAL A 857 10.92 22.58 -15.53
CA VAL A 857 10.05 23.72 -15.16
C VAL A 857 9.19 24.16 -16.33
N GLN A 858 7.99 24.63 -16.01
CA GLN A 858 7.07 25.24 -16.98
C GLN A 858 7.62 26.60 -17.41
N VAL A 859 7.64 26.89 -18.72
CA VAL A 859 7.99 28.24 -19.19
C VAL A 859 6.82 29.19 -18.88
N PRO A 860 7.04 30.31 -18.16
CA PRO A 860 5.98 31.28 -17.87
C PRO A 860 5.29 31.74 -19.16
N GLY A 861 3.95 31.71 -19.18
CA GLY A 861 3.15 32.08 -20.35
C GLY A 861 3.02 31.02 -21.44
N GLN A 862 3.60 29.81 -21.28
CA GLN A 862 3.48 28.70 -22.23
C GLN A 862 3.09 27.40 -21.53
N ALA A 863 1.79 27.08 -21.51
CA ALA A 863 1.22 25.94 -20.79
C ALA A 863 1.69 24.56 -21.31
N GLU A 864 2.27 24.47 -22.50
CA GLU A 864 2.76 23.21 -23.08
C GLU A 864 4.29 23.12 -23.21
N ASN A 865 5.02 24.22 -22.95
CA ASN A 865 6.46 24.25 -23.15
C ASN A 865 7.22 24.15 -21.82
N ARG A 866 8.04 23.09 -21.68
CA ARG A 866 8.88 22.85 -20.51
C ARG A 866 10.35 23.02 -20.87
N THR A 867 11.14 23.46 -19.91
CA THR A 867 12.60 23.57 -20.05
C THR A 867 13.28 23.02 -18.81
N MET A 868 14.55 22.67 -18.92
CA MET A 868 15.34 22.22 -17.78
C MET A 868 16.04 23.42 -17.15
N VAL A 869 16.00 23.50 -15.82
CA VAL A 869 16.73 24.50 -15.05
C VAL A 869 17.68 23.78 -14.10
N GLY A 870 18.95 24.15 -14.15
CA GLY A 870 19.98 23.73 -13.19
C GLY A 870 20.09 24.78 -12.09
N THR A 871 19.90 24.36 -10.85
CA THR A 871 19.97 25.21 -9.66
C THR A 871 21.15 24.78 -8.81
N PHE A 872 22.12 25.68 -8.67
CA PHE A 872 23.30 25.52 -7.84
C PHE A 872 23.00 26.10 -6.45
N ASN A 873 22.94 25.27 -5.42
CA ASN A 873 22.78 25.73 -4.04
C ASN A 873 24.05 25.48 -3.26
N SER A 874 24.43 26.45 -2.43
CA SER A 874 25.64 26.35 -1.63
C SER A 874 25.46 26.56 -0.14
N LEU A 875 26.35 25.90 0.61
CA LEU A 875 26.66 26.20 2.00
C LEU A 875 28.16 26.43 2.09
N PHE A 876 28.54 27.62 2.52
CA PHE A 876 29.92 27.98 2.78
C PHE A 876 30.13 28.30 4.26
N MET A 877 31.11 27.65 4.87
CA MET A 877 31.49 27.90 6.27
C MET A 877 32.48 29.06 6.37
N GLY A 878 31.99 30.27 6.12
CA GLY A 878 32.74 31.52 6.19
C GLY A 878 31.89 32.69 5.69
N THR A 879 32.52 33.84 5.47
CA THR A 879 31.87 35.07 5.00
C THR A 879 31.62 35.07 3.49
N ALA A 880 30.73 35.94 3.01
CA ALA A 880 30.45 36.14 1.59
C ALA A 880 31.69 36.61 0.81
N LYS A 881 32.52 37.47 1.42
CA LYS A 881 33.77 37.94 0.81
C LYS A 881 34.75 36.79 0.55
N GLU A 882 34.90 35.89 1.51
CA GLU A 882 35.73 34.70 1.37
C GLU A 882 35.15 33.73 0.33
N LEU A 883 33.83 33.54 0.33
CA LEU A 883 33.14 32.70 -0.65
C LEU A 883 33.37 33.18 -2.09
N ILE A 884 33.16 34.48 -2.34
CA ILE A 884 33.33 35.08 -3.66
C ILE A 884 34.77 34.89 -4.14
N LYS A 885 35.76 35.07 -3.25
CA LYS A 885 37.16 34.81 -3.59
C LYS A 885 37.37 33.35 -4.00
N VAL A 886 36.90 32.40 -3.20
CA VAL A 886 37.03 30.96 -3.51
C VAL A 886 36.37 30.60 -4.84
N VAL A 887 35.16 31.10 -5.09
CA VAL A 887 34.43 30.81 -6.34
C VAL A 887 35.09 31.49 -7.53
N ASN A 888 35.58 32.73 -7.42
CA ASN A 888 36.31 33.38 -8.51
C ASN A 888 37.64 32.68 -8.83
N ASP A 889 38.32 32.13 -7.82
CA ASP A 889 39.59 31.45 -8.00
C ASP A 889 39.40 30.04 -8.61
N GLN A 890 38.36 29.29 -8.21
CA GLN A 890 38.22 27.86 -8.53
C GLN A 890 37.04 27.52 -9.45
N PHE A 891 35.99 28.35 -9.48
CA PHE A 891 34.80 28.15 -10.32
C PHE A 891 34.21 29.49 -10.87
N PRO A 892 35.03 30.33 -11.53
CA PRO A 892 34.61 31.67 -11.98
C PRO A 892 33.46 31.64 -12.98
N GLU A 893 33.30 30.54 -13.73
CA GLU A 893 32.24 30.38 -14.73
C GLU A 893 30.83 30.41 -14.13
N LEU A 894 30.68 30.17 -12.83
CA LEU A 894 29.40 30.29 -12.11
C LEU A 894 28.90 31.74 -12.09
N GLY A 895 29.82 32.72 -12.15
CA GLY A 895 29.51 34.14 -12.19
C GLY A 895 28.86 34.66 -10.91
N LEU A 896 29.28 34.13 -9.74
CA LEU A 896 28.76 34.52 -8.43
C LEU A 896 29.05 35.99 -8.14
N GLN A 897 28.03 36.76 -7.75
CA GLN A 897 28.16 38.15 -7.33
C GLN A 897 27.82 38.31 -5.84
N GLU A 898 28.25 39.43 -5.25
CA GLU A 898 27.99 39.72 -3.84
C GLU A 898 26.49 39.75 -3.51
N LYS A 899 25.67 40.27 -4.41
CA LYS A 899 24.20 40.32 -4.25
C LYS A 899 23.53 38.94 -4.20
N ASP A 900 24.21 37.89 -4.67
CA ASP A 900 23.67 36.53 -4.70
C ASP A 900 23.96 35.78 -3.39
N CYS A 901 24.84 36.34 -2.54
CA CYS A 901 25.28 35.76 -1.28
C CYS A 901 24.40 36.25 -0.13
N VAL A 902 24.00 35.34 0.76
CA VAL A 902 23.29 35.66 2.00
C VAL A 902 24.05 35.08 3.18
N GLU A 903 24.56 35.96 4.04
CA GLU A 903 25.17 35.60 5.31
C GLU A 903 24.09 35.35 6.37
N MET A 904 24.24 34.26 7.12
CA MET A 904 23.29 33.86 8.16
C MET A 904 23.97 32.94 9.18
N SER A 905 23.25 32.54 10.23
CA SER A 905 23.70 31.48 11.13
C SER A 905 23.55 30.10 10.50
N TRP A 906 24.29 29.11 11.02
CA TRP A 906 24.17 27.72 10.54
C TRP A 906 22.73 27.19 10.60
N ILE A 907 21.99 27.46 11.69
CA ILE A 907 20.61 26.96 11.83
C ILE A 907 19.64 27.60 10.83
N GLU A 908 19.84 28.88 10.51
CA GLU A 908 19.07 29.54 9.44
C GLU A 908 19.39 28.92 8.07
N SER A 909 20.64 28.50 7.85
CA SER A 909 21.01 27.79 6.62
C SER A 909 20.31 26.42 6.49
N VAL A 910 20.03 25.73 7.61
CA VAL A 910 19.23 24.49 7.63
C VAL A 910 17.79 24.76 7.17
N VAL A 911 17.21 25.89 7.59
CA VAL A 911 15.88 26.33 7.12
C VAL A 911 15.92 26.76 5.65
N TYR A 912 16.96 27.48 5.25
CA TYR A 912 17.16 27.94 3.87
C TYR A 912 17.22 26.80 2.86
N TYR A 913 17.97 25.73 3.19
CA TYR A 913 18.10 24.54 2.35
C TYR A 913 16.82 23.71 2.26
N SER A 914 15.96 23.77 3.28
CA SER A 914 14.70 23.04 3.27
C SER A 914 13.69 23.69 2.32
N VAL A 915 13.38 23.00 1.22
CA VAL A 915 12.42 23.47 0.19
C VAL A 915 11.09 23.93 0.77
N TYR A 916 10.61 23.29 1.84
CA TYR A 916 9.32 23.58 2.46
C TYR A 916 9.37 24.62 3.58
N LEU A 917 10.53 24.81 4.20
CA LEU A 917 10.71 25.74 5.32
C LEU A 917 11.38 27.05 4.90
N ARG A 918 11.88 27.15 3.67
CA ARG A 918 12.54 28.36 3.17
C ARG A 918 11.67 29.60 3.41
N GLY A 919 12.24 30.58 4.12
CA GLY A 919 11.56 31.83 4.51
C GLY A 919 10.70 31.74 5.78
N GLN A 920 10.63 30.59 6.45
CA GLN A 920 9.97 30.44 7.74
C GLN A 920 10.95 30.68 8.91
N SER A 921 10.42 30.77 10.13
CA SER A 921 11.25 30.84 11.34
C SER A 921 11.89 29.49 11.68
N ILE A 922 13.00 29.50 12.42
CA ILE A 922 13.66 28.28 12.91
C ILE A 922 12.76 27.38 13.77
N ASN A 923 11.70 27.93 14.39
CA ASN A 923 10.74 27.14 15.17
C ASN A 923 9.95 26.15 14.28
N ALA A 924 9.87 26.38 12.97
CA ALA A 924 9.21 25.44 12.06
C ALA A 924 9.91 24.06 12.03
N LEU A 925 11.18 23.98 12.46
CA LEU A 925 11.94 22.73 12.55
C LEU A 925 11.38 21.73 13.57
N ILE A 926 10.64 22.20 14.59
CA ILE A 926 10.09 21.36 15.67
C ILE A 926 8.59 21.08 15.54
N GLU A 927 7.91 21.63 14.53
CA GLU A 927 6.45 21.58 14.42
C GLU A 927 5.90 20.30 13.76
N ARG A 928 6.76 19.41 13.23
CA ARG A 928 6.40 18.15 12.54
C ARG A 928 5.18 18.25 11.60
N ARG A 929 5.04 19.37 10.88
CA ARG A 929 3.88 19.58 10.00
C ARG A 929 3.82 18.48 8.93
N PRO A 930 2.66 17.84 8.69
CA PRO A 930 2.53 16.83 7.65
C PRO A 930 2.82 17.44 6.28
N TRP A 931 3.67 16.76 5.50
CA TRP A 931 4.00 17.22 4.15
C TRP A 931 2.81 16.96 3.21
N PRO A 932 2.67 17.76 2.13
CA PRO A 932 1.68 17.49 1.10
C PRO A 932 1.82 16.05 0.58
N LYS A 933 0.70 15.34 0.46
CA LYS A 933 0.70 13.97 -0.07
C LYS A 933 1.12 13.98 -1.54
N ASN A 934 2.34 13.52 -1.79
CA ASN A 934 2.86 13.24 -3.13
C ASN A 934 3.43 11.82 -3.14
N TYR A 935 3.40 11.19 -4.30
CA TYR A 935 4.04 9.91 -4.55
C TYR A 935 5.39 10.14 -5.20
N TYR A 936 6.35 9.30 -4.83
CA TYR A 936 7.72 9.40 -5.30
C TYR A 936 8.25 8.03 -5.72
N LYS A 937 9.18 8.04 -6.67
CA LYS A 937 10.14 6.96 -6.89
C LYS A 937 11.51 7.59 -7.02
N PHE A 938 12.48 6.95 -6.39
CA PHE A 938 13.86 7.38 -6.35
C PHE A 938 14.77 6.28 -6.88
N LYS A 939 15.93 6.70 -7.40
CA LYS A 939 17.09 5.84 -7.69
C LYS A 939 18.36 6.63 -7.41
N SER A 940 19.50 5.96 -7.32
CA SER A 940 20.79 6.61 -7.08
C SER A 940 21.94 5.95 -7.83
N ASP A 941 22.91 6.75 -8.22
CA ASP A 941 24.20 6.32 -8.76
C ASP A 941 25.35 7.14 -8.18
N TYR A 942 26.56 6.60 -8.27
CA TYR A 942 27.80 7.35 -8.04
C TYR A 942 28.53 7.57 -9.37
N VAL A 943 29.10 8.76 -9.55
CA VAL A 943 29.94 9.10 -10.69
C VAL A 943 31.40 9.16 -10.25
N GLN A 944 32.27 8.47 -10.99
CA GLN A 944 33.70 8.33 -10.69
C GLN A 944 34.58 9.07 -11.72
N GLU A 945 34.04 9.31 -12.92
CA GLU A 945 34.67 10.09 -13.99
C GLU A 945 33.65 11.09 -14.53
N PRO A 946 34.03 12.33 -14.87
CA PRO A 946 33.08 13.33 -15.35
C PRO A 946 32.34 12.84 -16.61
N ILE A 947 31.01 13.02 -16.63
CA ILE A 947 30.21 12.62 -17.79
C ILE A 947 30.55 13.54 -18.96
N PRO A 948 30.83 13.00 -20.17
CA PRO A 948 31.19 13.81 -21.33
C PRO A 948 30.14 14.89 -21.64
N GLU A 949 30.60 16.09 -22.00
CA GLU A 949 29.71 17.23 -22.26
C GLU A 949 28.70 16.97 -23.38
N SER A 950 29.09 16.23 -24.41
CA SER A 950 28.21 15.81 -25.49
C SER A 950 27.00 15.01 -24.97
N VAL A 951 27.23 14.17 -23.95
CA VAL A 951 26.23 13.30 -23.32
C VAL A 951 25.36 14.08 -22.33
N LEU A 952 25.88 15.11 -21.65
CA LEU A 952 25.09 15.92 -20.72
C LEU A 952 23.84 16.52 -21.38
N ASN A 953 23.94 16.94 -22.64
CA ASN A 953 22.80 17.44 -23.40
C ASN A 953 21.72 16.36 -23.63
N ASP A 954 22.14 15.12 -23.88
CA ASP A 954 21.23 13.99 -24.01
C ASP A 954 20.57 13.64 -22.68
N ILE A 955 21.31 13.69 -21.57
CA ILE A 955 20.76 13.47 -20.22
C ILE A 955 19.68 14.51 -19.90
N ILE A 956 19.96 15.78 -20.17
CA ILE A 956 18.99 16.89 -20.00
C ILE A 956 17.73 16.62 -20.83
N LYS A 957 17.90 16.19 -22.09
CA LYS A 957 16.78 15.83 -22.97
C LYS A 957 15.97 14.66 -22.42
N TRP A 958 16.62 13.56 -22.02
CA TRP A 958 15.93 12.40 -21.45
C TRP A 958 15.15 12.76 -20.19
N CYS A 959 15.74 13.59 -19.31
CA CYS A 959 15.08 14.04 -18.09
C CYS A 959 13.87 14.94 -18.38
N LEU A 960 13.95 15.79 -19.40
CA LEU A 960 12.84 16.64 -19.83
C LEU A 960 11.67 15.82 -20.40
N GLU A 961 11.98 14.85 -21.28
CA GLU A 961 11.02 13.94 -21.90
C GLU A 961 10.30 13.09 -20.84
N GLU A 962 11.07 12.53 -19.90
CA GLU A 962 10.58 11.61 -18.89
C GLU A 962 10.11 12.28 -17.60
N ASN A 963 10.25 13.61 -17.48
CA ASN A 963 9.92 14.39 -16.29
C ASN A 963 10.69 13.96 -15.03
N VAL A 964 11.97 13.59 -15.18
CA VAL A 964 12.86 13.17 -14.08
C VAL A 964 13.67 14.37 -13.59
N ILE A 965 13.78 14.51 -12.27
CA ILE A 965 14.67 15.48 -11.62
C ILE A 965 15.98 14.78 -11.29
N LEU A 966 17.11 15.47 -11.47
CA LEU A 966 18.41 15.01 -11.00
C LEU A 966 18.85 15.90 -9.84
N ALA A 967 19.22 15.31 -8.71
CA ALA A 967 19.93 16.00 -7.63
C ALA A 967 21.35 15.42 -7.55
N MET A 968 22.35 16.28 -7.67
CA MET A 968 23.77 15.91 -7.76
C MET A 968 24.52 16.55 -6.59
N GLU A 969 25.14 15.74 -5.74
CA GLU A 969 25.76 16.18 -4.49
C GLU A 969 27.27 15.83 -4.46
N PRO A 970 28.17 16.82 -4.28
CA PRO A 970 29.60 16.63 -4.47
C PRO A 970 30.29 15.85 -3.35
N HIS A 971 31.02 14.79 -3.69
CA HIS A 971 31.91 14.08 -2.78
C HIS A 971 33.26 14.82 -2.65
N GLY A 972 34.34 14.09 -2.41
CA GLY A 972 35.65 14.66 -2.12
C GLY A 972 35.75 15.25 -0.71
N GLY A 973 36.80 16.05 -0.49
CA GLY A 973 37.14 16.54 0.84
C GLY A 973 37.26 15.40 1.87
N ARG A 974 36.64 15.59 3.03
CA ARG A 974 36.59 14.60 4.12
C ARG A 974 36.05 13.24 3.71
N MET A 975 35.14 13.17 2.71
CA MET A 975 34.63 11.90 2.20
C MET A 975 35.69 11.05 1.49
N SER A 976 36.76 11.66 0.96
CA SER A 976 37.89 10.97 0.33
C SER A 976 39.01 10.60 1.30
N GLU A 977 39.01 11.20 2.50
CA GLU A 977 40.01 10.93 3.55
C GLU A 977 39.66 9.71 4.41
N ILE A 978 38.36 9.41 4.52
CA ILE A 978 37.86 8.29 5.32
C ILE A 978 37.99 7.00 4.51
N ASP A 979 38.59 5.97 5.11
CA ASP A 979 38.73 4.65 4.48
C ASP A 979 37.36 3.99 4.26
N GLU A 980 37.19 3.29 3.12
CA GLU A 980 35.92 2.67 2.73
C GLU A 980 35.43 1.58 3.68
N THR A 981 36.30 1.06 4.57
CA THR A 981 35.96 0.03 5.56
C THR A 981 35.68 0.61 6.96
N THR A 982 35.91 1.91 7.18
CA THR A 982 35.77 2.59 8.49
C THR A 982 34.38 2.37 9.08
N ILE A 983 33.35 2.49 8.24
CA ILE A 983 31.96 2.16 8.53
C ILE A 983 31.37 1.41 7.33
N PRO A 984 30.18 0.80 7.42
CA PRO A 984 29.62 0.01 6.33
C PRO A 984 29.44 0.77 5.01
N TYR A 985 29.19 2.08 5.07
CA TYR A 985 29.10 2.95 3.88
C TYR A 985 30.47 3.04 3.18
N PRO A 986 30.61 2.51 1.94
CA PRO A 986 31.92 2.36 1.32
C PRO A 986 32.25 3.44 0.28
N HIS A 987 31.31 4.33 -0.05
CA HIS A 987 31.44 5.24 -1.19
C HIS A 987 32.29 6.46 -0.86
N ARG A 988 33.61 6.26 -0.78
CA ARG A 988 34.61 7.23 -0.33
C ARG A 988 35.45 7.74 -1.50
N LYS A 989 36.78 7.72 -1.35
CA LYS A 989 37.75 8.15 -2.37
C LYS A 989 37.46 7.50 -3.73
N GLY A 990 37.54 8.32 -4.79
CA GLY A 990 37.28 7.92 -6.18
C GLY A 990 35.87 8.26 -6.68
N ASN A 991 34.93 8.60 -5.80
CA ASN A 991 33.62 9.12 -6.19
C ASN A 991 33.66 10.66 -6.26
N LEU A 992 33.24 11.22 -7.39
CA LEU A 992 33.17 12.67 -7.60
C LEU A 992 31.90 13.24 -6.97
N TYR A 993 30.76 12.57 -7.16
CA TYR A 993 29.48 12.96 -6.60
C TYR A 993 28.48 11.80 -6.66
N ILE A 994 27.43 11.90 -5.85
CA ILE A 994 26.25 11.05 -5.94
C ILE A 994 25.17 11.74 -6.80
N ILE A 995 24.47 10.97 -7.62
CA ILE A 995 23.27 11.40 -8.35
C ILE A 995 22.07 10.71 -7.71
N GLN A 996 21.04 11.49 -7.41
CA GLN A 996 19.71 11.01 -7.12
C GLN A 996 18.76 11.34 -8.28
N TYR A 997 18.08 10.32 -8.78
CA TYR A 997 16.99 10.46 -9.75
C TYR A 997 15.69 10.54 -8.97
N VAL A 998 14.88 11.57 -9.22
CA VAL A 998 13.62 11.80 -8.51
C VAL A 998 12.48 11.91 -9.50
N MET A 999 11.46 11.08 -9.30
CA MET A 999 10.18 11.16 -9.99
C MET A 999 9.10 11.43 -8.96
N ARG A 1000 8.31 12.51 -9.15
CA ARG A 1000 7.23 12.92 -8.25
C ARG A 1000 5.91 13.07 -9.01
N TRP A 1001 4.82 12.58 -8.43
CA TRP A 1001 3.47 12.75 -8.96
C TRP A 1001 2.40 12.76 -7.85
N ASN A 1002 1.17 13.18 -8.19
CA ASN A 1002 0.11 13.43 -7.19
C ASN A 1002 -1.02 12.38 -7.22
N ASP A 1003 -1.18 11.65 -8.33
CA ASP A 1003 -2.28 10.69 -8.54
C ASP A 1003 -1.88 9.27 -8.06
N ALA A 1004 -2.70 8.68 -7.19
CA ALA A 1004 -2.51 7.34 -6.64
C ALA A 1004 -2.84 6.20 -7.62
N GLY A 1005 -3.40 6.52 -8.80
CA GLY A 1005 -3.83 5.52 -9.78
C GLY A 1005 -2.69 4.59 -10.20
N ALA A 1006 -2.98 3.29 -10.26
CA ALA A 1006 -1.99 2.25 -10.59
C ALA A 1006 -1.31 2.53 -11.94
N ASN A 1007 -2.06 2.96 -12.96
CA ASN A 1007 -1.52 3.28 -14.28
C ASN A 1007 -0.56 4.49 -14.26
N VAL A 1008 -0.86 5.51 -13.46
CA VAL A 1008 0.00 6.70 -13.33
C VAL A 1008 1.29 6.34 -12.59
N THR A 1009 1.16 5.56 -11.51
CA THR A 1009 2.30 5.03 -10.76
C THR A 1009 3.21 4.19 -11.66
N GLU A 1010 2.67 3.23 -12.39
CA GLU A 1010 3.43 2.37 -13.31
C GLU A 1010 4.13 3.18 -14.39
N LYS A 1011 3.44 4.16 -15.00
CA LYS A 1011 4.04 5.06 -16.00
C LYS A 1011 5.23 5.83 -15.42
N ASN A 1012 5.08 6.44 -14.24
CA ASN A 1012 6.12 7.28 -13.64
C ASN A 1012 7.32 6.44 -13.18
N VAL A 1013 7.08 5.28 -12.57
CA VAL A 1013 8.12 4.32 -12.20
C VAL A 1013 8.87 3.81 -13.44
N ALA A 1014 8.17 3.52 -14.54
CA ALA A 1014 8.83 3.14 -15.79
C ALA A 1014 9.69 4.28 -16.37
N SER A 1015 9.27 5.53 -16.22
CA SER A 1015 9.97 6.70 -16.75
C SER A 1015 11.31 6.95 -16.06
N ILE A 1016 11.35 6.89 -14.72
CA ILE A 1016 12.62 6.95 -13.98
C ILE A 1016 13.53 5.76 -14.25
N ARG A 1017 12.98 4.54 -14.44
CA ARG A 1017 13.76 3.36 -14.85
C ARG A 1017 14.45 3.56 -16.20
N ARG A 1018 13.76 4.15 -17.19
CA ARG A 1018 14.35 4.44 -18.51
C ARG A 1018 15.52 5.42 -18.41
N VAL A 1019 15.39 6.51 -17.66
CA VAL A 1019 16.49 7.47 -17.47
C VAL A 1019 17.67 6.81 -16.75
N HIS A 1020 17.41 6.08 -15.66
CA HIS A 1020 18.45 5.39 -14.91
C HIS A 1020 19.17 4.33 -15.77
N GLU A 1021 18.45 3.57 -16.60
CA GLU A 1021 19.07 2.58 -17.50
C GLU A 1021 20.00 3.24 -18.53
N LYS A 1022 19.60 4.38 -19.10
CA LYS A 1022 20.45 5.14 -20.03
C LYS A 1022 21.72 5.70 -19.37
N MET A 1023 21.71 5.90 -18.06
CA MET A 1023 22.88 6.38 -17.30
C MET A 1023 23.95 5.33 -17.05
N THR A 1024 23.64 4.04 -17.25
CA THR A 1024 24.53 2.90 -16.96
C THR A 1024 25.97 3.07 -17.47
N PRO A 1025 26.24 3.57 -18.70
CA PRO A 1025 27.60 3.68 -19.21
C PRO A 1025 28.44 4.78 -18.54
N PHE A 1026 27.81 5.71 -17.83
CA PHE A 1026 28.42 6.97 -17.36
C PHE A 1026 28.58 7.05 -15.84
N VAL A 1027 28.21 5.98 -15.13
CA VAL A 1027 28.23 5.89 -13.67
C VAL A 1027 29.15 4.75 -13.24
N SER A 1028 29.37 4.62 -11.93
CA SER A 1028 30.15 3.53 -11.34
C SER A 1028 29.73 2.15 -11.90
N LYS A 1029 30.71 1.26 -12.03
CA LYS A 1029 30.53 -0.09 -12.58
C LYS A 1029 31.33 -1.10 -11.79
N ASN A 1030 30.82 -2.33 -11.71
CA ASN A 1030 31.46 -3.48 -11.05
C ASN A 1030 31.79 -3.28 -9.55
N PRO A 1031 30.80 -3.03 -8.67
CA PRO A 1031 29.36 -2.96 -8.95
C PRO A 1031 28.92 -1.55 -9.36
N ARG A 1032 27.73 -1.44 -9.95
CA ARG A 1032 27.03 -0.15 -10.07
C ARG A 1032 26.55 0.25 -8.68
N GLU A 1033 27.23 1.23 -8.09
CA GLU A 1033 27.10 1.62 -6.69
C GLU A 1033 25.78 2.36 -6.45
N ALA A 1034 25.14 2.11 -5.30
CA ALA A 1034 23.88 2.73 -4.90
C ALA A 1034 23.92 3.06 -3.41
N TYR A 1035 23.07 3.97 -2.93
CA TYR A 1035 23.07 4.38 -1.52
C TYR A 1035 21.90 3.77 -0.74
N VAL A 1036 22.17 3.13 0.40
CA VAL A 1036 21.16 2.36 1.15
C VAL A 1036 20.01 3.21 1.71
N ASN A 1037 20.25 4.48 2.08
CA ASN A 1037 19.18 5.39 2.49
C ASN A 1037 18.27 5.80 1.31
N PHE A 1038 18.73 5.60 0.07
CA PHE A 1038 17.93 5.71 -1.14
C PHE A 1038 17.52 4.31 -1.61
N ARG A 1039 16.83 3.59 -0.73
CA ARG A 1039 16.44 2.20 -0.93
C ARG A 1039 15.73 2.01 -2.28
N ASP A 1040 16.10 0.96 -3.00
CA ASP A 1040 15.59 0.65 -4.34
C ASP A 1040 15.44 -0.86 -4.51
N LEU A 1041 14.20 -1.34 -4.44
CA LEU A 1041 13.85 -2.75 -4.57
C LEU A 1041 14.16 -3.31 -5.97
N ASP A 1042 14.31 -2.44 -6.97
CA ASP A 1042 14.69 -2.85 -8.33
C ASP A 1042 16.12 -3.42 -8.40
N LEU A 1043 16.98 -3.14 -7.41
CA LEU A 1043 18.31 -3.74 -7.33
C LEU A 1043 18.27 -5.24 -7.00
N GLY A 1044 17.14 -5.71 -6.44
CA GLY A 1044 16.88 -7.09 -6.04
C GLY A 1044 16.41 -7.19 -4.58
N THR A 1045 15.73 -8.29 -4.26
CA THR A 1045 15.21 -8.58 -2.91
C THR A 1045 15.63 -9.98 -2.45
N ASN A 1046 15.49 -10.26 -1.15
CA ASN A 1046 15.71 -11.59 -0.57
C ASN A 1046 14.60 -12.60 -0.93
N GLY A 1047 13.53 -12.18 -1.62
CA GLY A 1047 12.36 -13.04 -1.91
C GLY A 1047 11.37 -13.10 -0.75
N LYS A 1048 10.40 -14.02 -0.84
CA LYS A 1048 9.32 -14.13 0.14
C LYS A 1048 9.84 -14.48 1.54
N SER A 1049 9.22 -13.90 2.56
CA SER A 1049 9.43 -14.14 3.99
C SER A 1049 10.90 -14.06 4.41
N CYS A 1050 11.64 -13.08 3.85
CA CYS A 1050 13.06 -12.85 4.16
C CYS A 1050 13.95 -14.10 4.00
N SER A 1051 13.75 -14.90 2.94
CA SER A 1051 14.50 -16.15 2.75
C SER A 1051 16.02 -15.96 2.91
N ILE A 1052 16.66 -16.81 3.73
CA ILE A 1052 18.09 -16.71 4.02
C ILE A 1052 18.87 -17.22 2.81
N ASN A 1053 19.32 -16.30 1.96
CA ASN A 1053 20.16 -16.63 0.82
C ASN A 1053 21.21 -15.54 0.59
N TYR A 1054 22.40 -15.74 1.15
CA TYR A 1054 23.53 -14.82 1.01
C TYR A 1054 23.92 -14.58 -0.46
N VAL A 1055 23.91 -15.60 -1.31
CA VAL A 1055 24.30 -15.49 -2.72
C VAL A 1055 23.34 -14.58 -3.50
N ARG A 1056 22.03 -14.71 -3.24
CA ARG A 1056 21.00 -13.83 -3.79
C ARG A 1056 21.18 -12.41 -3.28
N ALA A 1057 21.31 -12.24 -1.97
CA ALA A 1057 21.44 -10.93 -1.34
C ALA A 1057 22.71 -10.18 -1.77
N LYS A 1058 23.80 -10.90 -2.00
CA LYS A 1058 25.09 -10.36 -2.46
C LYS A 1058 24.98 -9.57 -3.77
N LYS A 1059 24.00 -9.85 -4.63
CA LYS A 1059 23.78 -9.12 -5.90
C LYS A 1059 23.43 -7.65 -5.66
N TRP A 1060 22.48 -7.36 -4.77
CA TRP A 1060 22.11 -6.00 -4.40
C TRP A 1060 23.03 -5.46 -3.28
N GLY A 1061 23.44 -6.32 -2.34
CA GLY A 1061 24.27 -5.95 -1.20
C GLY A 1061 25.63 -5.38 -1.58
N LYS A 1062 26.26 -5.90 -2.64
CA LYS A 1062 27.48 -5.31 -3.19
C LYS A 1062 27.28 -3.92 -3.77
N LYS A 1063 26.09 -3.58 -4.28
CA LYS A 1063 25.80 -2.24 -4.80
C LYS A 1063 25.77 -1.21 -3.68
N TYR A 1064 25.17 -1.56 -2.53
CA TYR A 1064 25.11 -0.69 -1.35
C TYR A 1064 26.40 -0.65 -0.52
N PHE A 1065 27.11 -1.77 -0.43
CA PHE A 1065 28.17 -1.93 0.58
C PHE A 1065 29.51 -2.41 0.01
N LYS A 1066 29.66 -2.55 -1.32
CA LYS A 1066 30.89 -3.04 -1.97
C LYS A 1066 31.45 -4.29 -1.25
N GLY A 1067 32.69 -4.22 -0.77
CA GLY A 1067 33.36 -5.29 -0.01
C GLY A 1067 32.81 -5.49 1.42
N ASN A 1068 32.22 -4.45 2.02
CA ASN A 1068 31.73 -4.47 3.39
C ASN A 1068 30.52 -5.39 3.59
N PHE A 1069 29.81 -5.76 2.52
CA PHE A 1069 28.63 -6.64 2.60
C PHE A 1069 28.92 -7.99 3.27
N LYS A 1070 30.11 -8.57 3.04
CA LYS A 1070 30.48 -9.85 3.66
C LYS A 1070 30.59 -9.71 5.18
N ARG A 1071 31.30 -8.67 5.66
CA ARG A 1071 31.45 -8.40 7.10
C ARG A 1071 30.08 -8.14 7.73
N LEU A 1072 29.24 -7.32 7.09
CA LEU A 1072 27.86 -7.09 7.54
C LEU A 1072 27.07 -8.40 7.73
N ALA A 1073 27.15 -9.34 6.78
CA ALA A 1073 26.48 -10.64 6.87
C ALA A 1073 27.04 -11.53 7.98
N MET A 1074 28.36 -11.47 8.22
CA MET A 1074 29.00 -12.16 9.36
C MET A 1074 28.53 -11.57 10.70
N VAL A 1075 28.51 -10.25 10.84
CA VAL A 1075 27.99 -9.58 12.05
C VAL A 1075 26.52 -9.95 12.25
N LYS A 1076 25.71 -9.93 11.19
CA LYS A 1076 24.31 -10.37 11.25
C LYS A 1076 24.19 -11.81 11.76
N GLY A 1077 25.02 -12.73 11.27
CA GLY A 1077 25.05 -14.12 11.72
C GLY A 1077 25.41 -14.28 13.20
N LEU A 1078 26.19 -13.36 13.77
CA LEU A 1078 26.55 -13.37 15.19
C LEU A 1078 25.43 -12.80 16.08
N VAL A 1079 24.84 -11.67 15.69
CA VAL A 1079 23.92 -10.91 16.56
C VAL A 1079 22.45 -11.28 16.38
N ASP A 1080 22.09 -11.84 15.23
CA ASP A 1080 20.73 -12.31 14.91
C ASP A 1080 20.80 -13.48 13.91
N PRO A 1081 21.29 -14.66 14.36
CA PRO A 1081 21.39 -15.87 13.53
C PRO A 1081 20.03 -16.36 13.02
N THR A 1082 18.96 -16.04 13.74
CA THR A 1082 17.57 -16.40 13.39
C THR A 1082 16.96 -15.51 12.32
N ASN A 1083 17.65 -14.43 11.91
CA ASN A 1083 17.16 -13.44 10.97
C ASN A 1083 15.82 -12.80 11.38
N PHE A 1084 15.64 -12.53 12.67
CA PHE A 1084 14.43 -11.93 13.23
C PHE A 1084 14.20 -10.49 12.73
N PHE A 1085 15.24 -9.67 12.78
CA PHE A 1085 15.22 -8.32 12.23
C PHE A 1085 15.45 -8.38 10.72
N CYS A 1086 14.38 -8.56 9.96
CA CYS A 1086 14.46 -8.71 8.52
C CYS A 1086 13.44 -7.85 7.76
N ASN A 1087 13.79 -7.57 6.52
CA ASN A 1087 12.95 -6.99 5.47
C ASN A 1087 13.43 -7.50 4.10
N GLU A 1088 12.76 -7.06 3.05
CA GLU A 1088 12.95 -7.45 1.66
C GLU A 1088 14.37 -7.23 1.14
N GLN A 1089 15.12 -6.29 1.74
CA GLN A 1089 16.53 -5.99 1.45
C GLN A 1089 17.38 -5.91 2.73
N SER A 1090 17.04 -6.73 3.72
CA SER A 1090 17.86 -6.88 4.94
C SER A 1090 19.09 -7.74 4.64
N ILE A 1091 20.19 -7.49 5.34
CA ILE A 1091 21.38 -8.33 5.23
C ILE A 1091 21.05 -9.71 5.82
N PRO A 1092 21.19 -10.81 5.08
CA PRO A 1092 20.96 -12.16 5.63
C PRO A 1092 22.12 -12.60 6.53
N PRO A 1093 21.88 -13.44 7.55
CA PRO A 1093 22.94 -13.99 8.37
C PRO A 1093 23.85 -14.91 7.54
N LEU A 1094 25.15 -14.79 7.76
CA LEU A 1094 26.16 -15.73 7.27
C LEU A 1094 26.77 -16.46 8.48
N VAL A 1095 26.28 -17.66 8.74
CA VAL A 1095 26.76 -18.53 9.82
C VAL A 1095 27.72 -19.55 9.22
N PHE A 1096 28.93 -19.65 9.76
CA PHE A 1096 29.85 -20.73 9.39
C PHE A 1096 29.48 -21.96 10.22
N SER A 1097 29.28 -23.11 9.58
CA SER A 1097 29.23 -24.39 10.28
C SER A 1097 30.60 -24.62 10.92
N THR A 1098 30.67 -24.54 12.24
CA THR A 1098 31.78 -25.11 13.01
C THR A 1098 31.67 -26.62 13.04
#